data_AF-A0A552CKB9-F1
#
_entry.id   AF-A0A552CKB9-F1
#
_cell.length_a   1.000
_cell.length_b   1.000
_cell.length_c   1.000
_cell.angle_alpha   90.00
_cell.angle_beta   90.00
_cell.angle_gamma   90.00
#
_symmetry.space_group_name_H-M   'P 1'
#
loop_
_entity.id
_entity.type
_entity.pdbx_description
1 polymer ?
#
loop_
_entity_poly.entity_id
_entity_poly.type
_entity_poly.pdbx_seq_one_letter_code
_entity_poly.pdbx_strand_id
1 'polypeptide(L)'
;MTIFLQTLKAQHFLDNIHITIAQIGSRKISGADDYSSQSWGIFAPNLTIYGFEADADECKRMNQNLKERNIRHQEKHIPIALSNTQGKSQLYVTKEKMCSSLYEPNHSYVSRFPNFLPEFLTLDYISEIETTTLDSFCASELVDSIDFLQVDVQGAELNIFQGAQQIIKNSTLAIQTEVEFAPIYKNQPLFADVDNHLRQQGFFLQGFKGLHCISKKSFPVEIKAGIPQYLSGQLLWSDAFYFQDLLSQPSSVSPEKLLKQACIADILYFPDYALELLEYLTVNYGSNPQYNFTEVINIGLSILRGNTSNNITELTIPQSNIPNQGSAAQHKLKIGYVSPDFKRHPVGKFIAPIIKHHDRQKFEIYCYGEIQKVDEITEEIQSSCDHWRSTLGLTDAEVIEQIKQDQIDILIDLAGHTDDNRLPIFFSKPAPIQASYLGYFATTGIPTIDYWITDHHLHPVDTEEKTSETIWRLPRCYVAYQPSPEALEVNPLPALSSEYITFGCLNNFSKLNPFLLSLWAKILQALPQSRLILKSHYHNLDDPEEKQSVELFLQEQGFNLEQVELIDSPTLAEDYFALYHRIDIHLDTFPYNGCTTTCDALWMGVPVLTLAGDRKIQRMGNSLLQAIGLGDWIAHSPEEYVNKAITFAQDLEAIASLRTSLRERFQKSQLGDIEGLTLALENAYQQMWKKLEQEKIQPLESGDQQISAMRSQTETQSPLNYYSQYVQKNCPQMTSEDCDQLLAFADNTNWNQPTTLREWNNVAVIMLIEAEETQDIAFRKQLLNNAIAVLEQGKAHPLAAVHLALIYSLIGDYSKAYVLAYSVFVGILDPAFRKTASNKGLVYLPSTARTLLNKTEYLEKILAAENCYEQILFLCAEVLNLSQPYFYNASGQDTLQLISQSLATSPIVQLQLGIARFCGQKWDGIFYLLKAHQINPNYAPSIQALYLAYRNLPEAKAAEYWLQQGVTHFNPNSPDVGEWIWTQARPENPFTYVPYDNLILTVEANLKSITTAVLLAQKDWFEAEMELWRTQIRPDMTVIDVGANVGVYTFSAAQRVGETGKVIAIEPFKACVNCLQETSRINQLPWVKIYEAAASDHCGSAKLSLHNASELNEVISDNSPSSDSANTVTIQCLTLDSLIETENLTRVDWLKIDAEGHEIKVLQGAERLLTEFKPNIIYENIAGAHGSNGAIMQYIQAKGYQVYSYRPYIQELVPVTDANQLNSQLNLIAVYNPNK
;
A
#
# COMPACT_ATOMS: atom_id res chain seq x y z
N MET A 1 -3.70 -3.88 -18.57
CA MET A 1 -3.31 -3.10 -19.76
C MET A 1 -2.25 -3.88 -20.52
N THR A 2 -2.25 -3.89 -21.86
CA THR A 2 -1.17 -4.49 -22.67
C THR A 2 0.05 -3.57 -22.66
N ILE A 3 1.26 -4.14 -22.60
CA ILE A 3 2.50 -3.40 -22.31
C ILE A 3 3.25 -2.99 -23.59
N PHE A 4 3.30 -3.88 -24.59
CA PHE A 4 4.11 -3.71 -25.80
C PHE A 4 3.27 -3.44 -27.05
N LEU A 5 2.03 -3.93 -27.07
CA LEU A 5 1.14 -3.93 -28.23
C LEU A 5 0.90 -2.55 -28.85
N GLN A 6 0.70 -1.53 -28.01
CA GLN A 6 0.41 -0.17 -28.47
C GLN A 6 1.63 0.43 -29.18
N THR A 7 2.82 0.23 -28.62
CA THR A 7 4.07 0.68 -29.22
C THR A 7 4.39 -0.10 -30.50
N LEU A 8 4.14 -1.41 -30.52
CA LEU A 8 4.26 -2.23 -31.74
C LEU A 8 3.37 -1.70 -32.87
N LYS A 9 2.13 -1.30 -32.56
CA LYS A 9 1.21 -0.70 -33.54
C LYS A 9 1.65 0.69 -33.98
N ALA A 10 2.02 1.55 -33.04
CA ALA A 10 2.47 2.92 -33.33
C ALA A 10 3.73 2.96 -34.21
N GLN A 11 4.61 1.95 -34.08
CA GLN A 11 5.81 1.80 -34.89
C GLN A 11 5.60 0.95 -36.16
N HIS A 12 4.35 0.68 -36.55
CA HIS A 12 4.00 -0.03 -37.78
C HIS A 12 4.47 -1.50 -37.87
N PHE A 13 4.89 -2.13 -36.76
CA PHE A 13 5.31 -3.54 -36.75
C PHE A 13 4.16 -4.51 -36.99
N LEU A 14 2.92 -4.10 -36.70
CA LEU A 14 1.73 -4.94 -36.82
C LEU A 14 1.03 -4.82 -38.19
N ASP A 15 1.49 -3.94 -39.09
CA ASP A 15 0.77 -3.61 -40.32
C ASP A 15 0.66 -4.78 -41.32
N ASN A 16 1.58 -5.76 -41.22
CA ASN A 16 1.57 -6.98 -42.03
C ASN A 16 1.25 -8.25 -41.22
N ILE A 17 0.91 -8.11 -39.93
CA ILE A 17 0.61 -9.25 -39.07
C ILE A 17 -0.88 -9.52 -39.10
N HIS A 18 -1.24 -10.71 -39.58
CA HIS A 18 -2.62 -11.21 -39.56
C HIS A 18 -2.83 -12.17 -38.40
N ILE A 19 -3.89 -11.96 -37.61
CA ILE A 19 -4.26 -12.87 -36.52
C ILE A 19 -5.59 -13.53 -36.84
N THR A 20 -5.64 -14.86 -36.75
CA THR A 20 -6.87 -15.64 -36.84
C THR A 20 -7.24 -16.21 -35.47
N ILE A 21 -8.47 -15.95 -35.03
CA ILE A 21 -9.02 -16.41 -33.76
C ILE A 21 -10.20 -17.35 -34.03
N ALA A 22 -10.28 -18.45 -33.29
CA ALA A 22 -11.52 -19.19 -33.14
C ALA A 22 -12.01 -19.14 -31.69
N GLN A 23 -13.24 -18.66 -31.53
CA GLN A 23 -13.94 -18.49 -30.27
C GLN A 23 -15.05 -19.55 -30.19
N ILE A 24 -14.91 -20.52 -29.29
CA ILE A 24 -15.77 -21.70 -29.21
C ILE A 24 -16.60 -21.60 -27.94
N GLY A 25 -17.93 -21.48 -28.09
CA GLY A 25 -18.82 -21.06 -27.01
C GLY A 25 -19.06 -19.55 -27.01
N SER A 26 -19.30 -18.98 -28.18
CA SER A 26 -19.27 -17.52 -28.42
C SER A 26 -20.49 -16.71 -27.93
N ARG A 27 -21.34 -17.26 -27.05
CA ARG A 27 -22.53 -16.57 -26.53
C ARG A 27 -22.10 -15.32 -25.73
N LYS A 28 -22.40 -14.14 -26.27
CA LYS A 28 -22.04 -12.84 -25.68
C LYS A 28 -23.00 -12.47 -24.53
N ILE A 29 -22.50 -12.40 -23.29
CA ILE A 29 -23.27 -12.09 -22.07
C ILE A 29 -23.24 -10.59 -21.77
N SER A 30 -22.11 -9.95 -22.11
CA SER A 30 -21.86 -8.53 -21.89
C SER A 30 -21.03 -7.92 -23.04
N GLY A 31 -20.85 -6.60 -23.02
CA GLY A 31 -19.90 -5.95 -23.93
C GLY A 31 -18.45 -6.44 -23.77
N ALA A 32 -18.09 -7.07 -22.65
CA ALA A 32 -16.74 -7.59 -22.40
C ALA A 32 -16.43 -8.91 -23.13
N ASP A 33 -17.45 -9.66 -23.56
CA ASP A 33 -17.31 -10.94 -24.29
C ASP A 33 -17.17 -10.75 -25.80
N ASP A 34 -17.13 -9.50 -26.22
CA ASP A 34 -16.96 -9.11 -27.59
C ASP A 34 -15.47 -8.91 -27.89
N TYR A 35 -14.84 -9.92 -28.48
CA TYR A 35 -13.40 -9.89 -28.83
C TYR A 35 -13.03 -8.72 -29.75
N SER A 36 -13.99 -8.21 -30.53
CA SER A 36 -13.81 -6.99 -31.33
C SER A 36 -13.67 -5.70 -30.51
N SER A 37 -14.13 -5.71 -29.25
CA SER A 37 -14.00 -4.62 -28.28
C SER A 37 -12.84 -4.79 -27.30
N GLN A 38 -12.25 -6.00 -27.22
CA GLN A 38 -11.03 -6.28 -26.48
C GLN A 38 -9.77 -5.79 -27.26
N SER A 39 -8.57 -5.97 -26.70
CA SER A 39 -7.31 -5.50 -27.29
C SER A 39 -6.98 -6.10 -28.67
N TRP A 40 -7.71 -7.13 -29.13
CA TRP A 40 -7.54 -7.75 -30.46
C TRP A 40 -7.83 -6.79 -31.62
N GLY A 41 -8.71 -5.80 -31.42
CA GLY A 41 -9.07 -4.81 -32.45
C GLY A 41 -7.87 -4.03 -33.02
N ILE A 42 -6.73 -4.02 -32.34
CA ILE A 42 -5.47 -3.40 -32.80
C ILE A 42 -4.95 -3.99 -34.13
N PHE A 43 -5.33 -5.23 -34.45
CA PHE A 43 -4.94 -5.92 -35.67
C PHE A 43 -5.82 -5.57 -36.87
N ALA A 44 -6.95 -4.88 -36.68
CA ALA A 44 -7.81 -4.50 -37.80
C ALA A 44 -7.04 -3.66 -38.84
N PRO A 45 -7.18 -3.92 -40.16
CA PRO A 45 -8.13 -4.88 -40.76
C PRO A 45 -7.63 -6.34 -40.86
N ASN A 46 -6.39 -6.63 -40.46
CA ASN A 46 -5.75 -7.94 -40.52
C ASN A 46 -6.13 -8.84 -39.33
N LEU A 47 -7.42 -8.92 -39.03
CA LEU A 47 -7.97 -9.77 -37.98
C LEU A 47 -9.13 -10.58 -38.55
N THR A 48 -9.11 -11.89 -38.29
CA THR A 48 -10.19 -12.81 -38.64
C THR A 48 -10.67 -13.53 -37.39
N ILE A 49 -11.98 -13.48 -37.10
CA ILE A 49 -12.59 -14.15 -35.95
C ILE A 49 -13.69 -15.10 -36.43
N TYR A 50 -13.55 -16.37 -36.07
CA TYR A 50 -14.57 -17.40 -36.23
C TYR A 50 -15.23 -17.69 -34.88
N GLY A 51 -16.48 -17.25 -34.70
CA GLY A 51 -17.28 -17.59 -33.52
C GLY A 51 -18.09 -18.86 -33.75
N PHE A 52 -18.08 -19.80 -32.82
CA PHE A 52 -18.92 -21.00 -32.85
C PHE A 52 -19.97 -20.91 -31.74
N GLU A 53 -21.23 -21.05 -32.11
CA GLU A 53 -22.37 -21.02 -31.20
C GLU A 53 -23.33 -22.14 -31.58
N ALA A 54 -23.73 -22.96 -30.60
CA ALA A 54 -24.62 -24.09 -30.84
C ALA A 54 -26.07 -23.65 -31.07
N ASP A 55 -26.48 -22.53 -30.48
CA ASP A 55 -27.80 -21.95 -30.64
C ASP A 55 -27.90 -21.13 -31.93
N ALA A 56 -28.66 -21.64 -32.90
CA ALA A 56 -28.80 -21.02 -34.21
C ALA A 56 -29.46 -19.64 -34.17
N ASP A 57 -30.39 -19.40 -33.24
CA ASP A 57 -31.07 -18.11 -33.11
C ASP A 57 -30.13 -17.05 -32.53
N GLU A 58 -29.34 -17.45 -31.53
CA GLU A 58 -28.34 -16.59 -30.92
C GLU A 58 -27.21 -16.25 -31.91
N CYS A 59 -26.73 -17.25 -32.65
CA CYS A 59 -25.77 -17.05 -33.74
C CYS A 59 -26.28 -16.08 -34.81
N LYS A 60 -27.56 -16.18 -35.18
CA LYS A 60 -28.19 -15.25 -36.14
C LYS A 60 -28.24 -13.83 -35.59
N ARG A 61 -28.61 -13.66 -34.31
CA ARG A 61 -28.61 -12.38 -33.61
C ARG A 61 -27.23 -11.72 -33.63
N MET A 62 -26.18 -12.49 -33.30
CA MET A 62 -24.80 -11.99 -33.29
C MET A 62 -24.33 -11.56 -34.68
N ASN A 63 -24.56 -12.37 -35.71
CA ASN A 63 -24.19 -12.00 -37.08
C ASN A 63 -24.97 -10.78 -37.61
N GLN A 64 -26.20 -10.55 -37.14
CA GLN A 64 -26.94 -9.33 -37.47
C GLN A 64 -26.32 -8.10 -36.78
N ASN A 65 -25.99 -8.21 -35.50
CA ASN A 65 -25.32 -7.15 -34.75
C ASN A 65 -23.98 -6.76 -35.39
N LEU A 66 -23.21 -7.73 -35.88
CA LEU A 66 -21.95 -7.47 -36.60
C LEU A 66 -22.14 -6.71 -37.92
N LYS A 67 -23.29 -6.85 -38.60
CA LYS A 67 -23.59 -6.08 -39.83
C LYS A 67 -23.97 -4.63 -39.52
N GLU A 68 -24.59 -4.40 -38.37
CA GLU A 68 -24.99 -3.06 -37.91
C GLU A 68 -23.79 -2.27 -37.39
N ARG A 69 -22.82 -2.96 -36.80
CA ARG A 69 -21.55 -2.41 -36.36
C ARG A 69 -20.62 -2.35 -37.57
N ASN A 70 -20.22 -1.16 -38.00
CA ASN A 70 -19.35 -0.97 -39.16
C ASN A 70 -17.90 -1.45 -38.85
N ILE A 71 -17.71 -2.77 -38.68
CA ILE A 71 -16.46 -3.39 -38.24
C ILE A 71 -15.38 -3.26 -39.31
N ARG A 72 -14.12 -3.14 -38.86
CA ARG A 72 -12.95 -2.97 -39.74
C ARG A 72 -12.20 -4.27 -39.99
N HIS A 73 -12.61 -5.38 -39.38
CA HIS A 73 -12.01 -6.72 -39.47
C HIS A 73 -13.02 -7.75 -39.99
N GLN A 74 -12.59 -8.98 -40.21
CA GLN A 74 -13.45 -10.09 -40.63
C GLN A 74 -13.94 -10.85 -39.39
N GLU A 75 -15.26 -10.94 -39.21
CA GLU A 75 -15.85 -11.72 -38.11
C GLU A 75 -17.13 -12.42 -38.59
N LYS A 76 -17.29 -13.69 -38.23
CA LYS A 76 -18.46 -14.50 -38.57
C LYS A 76 -18.74 -15.49 -37.45
N HIS A 77 -19.99 -15.51 -36.95
CA HIS A 77 -20.47 -16.55 -36.06
C HIS A 77 -21.13 -17.69 -36.85
N ILE A 78 -20.95 -18.92 -36.41
CA ILE A 78 -21.35 -20.14 -37.11
C ILE A 78 -22.24 -20.96 -36.18
N PRO A 79 -23.46 -21.34 -36.61
CA PRO A 79 -24.46 -22.01 -35.78
C PRO A 79 -24.18 -23.52 -35.69
N ILE A 80 -22.99 -23.90 -35.23
CA ILE A 80 -22.53 -25.29 -35.18
C ILE A 80 -21.81 -25.53 -33.84
N ALA A 81 -22.12 -26.65 -33.19
CA ALA A 81 -21.35 -27.11 -32.04
C ALA A 81 -20.13 -27.91 -32.49
N LEU A 82 -19.00 -27.65 -31.84
CA LEU A 82 -17.77 -28.40 -32.07
C LEU A 82 -17.67 -29.58 -31.09
N SER A 83 -17.04 -30.67 -31.51
CA SER A 83 -16.81 -31.88 -30.73
C SER A 83 -15.65 -32.71 -31.33
N ASN A 84 -15.37 -33.89 -30.76
CA ASN A 84 -14.37 -34.83 -31.26
C ASN A 84 -14.88 -35.70 -32.43
N THR A 85 -16.19 -35.65 -32.73
CA THR A 85 -16.82 -36.44 -33.78
C THR A 85 -17.88 -35.64 -34.55
N GLN A 86 -18.05 -35.97 -35.84
CA GLN A 86 -19.15 -35.45 -36.66
C GLN A 86 -20.43 -36.28 -36.42
N GLY A 87 -21.57 -35.62 -36.28
CA GLY A 87 -22.85 -36.30 -36.12
C GLY A 87 -23.86 -35.51 -35.29
N LYS A 88 -24.61 -36.22 -34.45
CA LYS A 88 -25.60 -35.64 -33.55
C LYS A 88 -25.18 -35.89 -32.10
N SER A 89 -25.31 -34.87 -31.26
CA SER A 89 -25.04 -34.93 -29.82
C SER A 89 -26.19 -34.33 -29.02
N GLN A 90 -26.29 -34.72 -27.75
CA GLN A 90 -27.25 -34.11 -26.83
C GLN A 90 -26.62 -32.90 -26.15
N LEU A 91 -27.34 -31.79 -26.13
CA LEU A 91 -27.03 -30.59 -25.36
C LEU A 91 -28.02 -30.51 -24.19
N TYR A 92 -27.49 -30.51 -22.97
CA TYR A 92 -28.26 -30.34 -21.75
C TYR A 92 -28.38 -28.85 -21.47
N VAL A 93 -29.53 -28.27 -21.83
CA VAL A 93 -29.79 -26.85 -21.66
C VAL A 93 -30.27 -26.60 -20.24
N THR A 94 -29.52 -25.82 -19.48
CA THR A 94 -29.83 -25.43 -18.11
C THR A 94 -30.67 -24.16 -18.07
N LYS A 95 -31.34 -23.90 -16.93
CA LYS A 95 -32.11 -22.67 -16.69
C LYS A 95 -31.27 -21.44 -16.91
N GLU A 96 -30.06 -21.45 -16.36
CA GLU A 96 -29.04 -20.47 -16.71
C GLU A 96 -28.33 -20.97 -17.96
N LYS A 97 -28.70 -20.42 -19.12
CA LYS A 97 -28.34 -21.00 -20.42
C LYS A 97 -26.82 -21.00 -20.68
N MET A 98 -26.06 -20.13 -20.01
CA MET A 98 -24.59 -20.11 -20.07
C MET A 98 -23.94 -21.34 -19.43
N CYS A 99 -24.63 -22.05 -18.53
CA CYS A 99 -24.13 -23.29 -17.92
C CYS A 99 -24.54 -24.56 -18.71
N SER A 100 -25.00 -24.41 -19.95
CA SER A 100 -25.42 -25.54 -20.79
C SER A 100 -24.20 -26.31 -21.29
N SER A 101 -24.27 -27.64 -21.27
CA SER A 101 -23.13 -28.50 -21.60
C SER A 101 -23.54 -29.71 -22.43
N LEU A 102 -22.58 -30.33 -23.11
CA LEU A 102 -22.73 -31.68 -23.69
C LEU A 102 -22.77 -32.77 -22.61
N TYR A 103 -22.45 -32.42 -21.36
CA TYR A 103 -22.53 -33.32 -20.21
C TYR A 103 -23.76 -32.99 -19.33
N GLU A 104 -24.36 -34.03 -18.76
CA GLU A 104 -25.50 -33.87 -17.85
C GLU A 104 -25.05 -33.21 -16.53
N PRO A 105 -25.75 -32.18 -16.00
CA PRO A 105 -25.43 -31.58 -14.70
C PRO A 105 -25.37 -32.59 -13.55
N ASN A 106 -24.38 -32.46 -12.66
CA ASN A 106 -24.19 -33.35 -11.52
C ASN A 106 -24.85 -32.80 -10.25
N HIS A 107 -26.18 -32.76 -10.23
CA HIS A 107 -26.97 -32.26 -9.10
C HIS A 107 -26.56 -32.83 -7.74
N SER A 108 -26.20 -34.12 -7.69
CA SER A 108 -25.77 -34.77 -6.44
C SER A 108 -24.51 -34.13 -5.85
N TYR A 109 -23.57 -33.71 -6.70
CA TYR A 109 -22.33 -33.08 -6.30
C TYR A 109 -22.52 -31.60 -5.98
N VAL A 110 -23.18 -30.86 -6.88
CA VAL A 110 -23.30 -29.40 -6.76
C VAL A 110 -24.23 -28.98 -5.62
N SER A 111 -25.16 -29.83 -5.19
CA SER A 111 -26.02 -29.61 -4.01
C SER A 111 -25.28 -29.37 -2.69
N ARG A 112 -23.96 -29.55 -2.66
CA ARG A 112 -23.08 -29.31 -1.50
C ARG A 112 -22.65 -27.83 -1.38
N PHE A 113 -22.91 -27.01 -2.39
CA PHE A 113 -22.55 -25.59 -2.46
C PHE A 113 -23.79 -24.70 -2.28
N PRO A 114 -23.64 -23.37 -2.09
CA PRO A 114 -24.76 -22.45 -1.93
C PRO A 114 -25.74 -22.51 -3.09
N ASN A 115 -27.01 -22.17 -2.83
CA ASN A 115 -28.15 -22.51 -3.69
C ASN A 115 -28.05 -21.97 -5.13
N PHE A 116 -27.34 -20.86 -5.37
CA PHE A 116 -27.18 -20.30 -6.71
C PHE A 116 -26.57 -21.30 -7.70
N LEU A 117 -25.58 -22.11 -7.27
CA LEU A 117 -24.89 -23.04 -8.17
C LEU A 117 -25.79 -24.22 -8.60
N PRO A 118 -26.49 -24.93 -7.68
CA PRO A 118 -27.55 -25.89 -8.04
C PRO A 118 -28.67 -25.30 -8.88
N GLU A 119 -29.09 -24.06 -8.60
CA GLU A 119 -30.17 -23.38 -9.33
C GLU A 119 -29.79 -23.10 -10.78
N PHE A 120 -28.59 -22.54 -11.02
CA PHE A 120 -28.07 -22.28 -12.37
C PHE A 120 -27.98 -23.56 -13.21
N LEU A 121 -27.55 -24.67 -12.60
CA LEU A 121 -27.39 -25.96 -13.25
C LEU A 121 -28.68 -26.78 -13.38
N THR A 122 -29.82 -26.23 -12.97
CA THR A 122 -31.13 -26.90 -13.14
C THR A 122 -31.43 -27.11 -14.61
N LEU A 123 -31.66 -28.36 -15.02
CA LEU A 123 -32.00 -28.70 -16.40
C LEU A 123 -33.35 -28.06 -16.80
N ASP A 124 -33.35 -27.32 -17.90
CA ASP A 124 -34.56 -26.77 -18.53
C ASP A 124 -35.10 -27.75 -19.59
N TYR A 125 -34.30 -28.08 -20.60
CA TYR A 125 -34.62 -29.11 -21.60
C TYR A 125 -33.36 -29.73 -22.22
N ILE A 126 -33.54 -30.83 -22.96
CA ILE A 126 -32.47 -31.46 -23.74
C ILE A 126 -32.74 -31.20 -25.22
N SER A 127 -31.72 -30.72 -25.93
CA SER A 127 -31.76 -30.48 -27.37
C SER A 127 -30.84 -31.44 -28.11
N GLU A 128 -31.26 -31.95 -29.27
CA GLU A 128 -30.38 -32.69 -30.17
C GLU A 128 -29.76 -31.70 -31.16
N ILE A 129 -28.44 -31.59 -31.14
CA ILE A 129 -27.68 -30.65 -31.98
C ILE A 129 -26.74 -31.40 -32.91
N GLU A 130 -26.46 -30.80 -34.08
CA GLU A 130 -25.42 -31.29 -34.98
C GLU A 130 -24.05 -30.84 -34.48
N THR A 131 -23.09 -31.78 -34.50
CA THR A 131 -21.70 -31.53 -34.14
C THR A 131 -20.75 -31.80 -35.31
N THR A 132 -19.68 -31.03 -35.39
CA THR A 132 -18.53 -31.29 -36.28
C THR A 132 -17.22 -31.17 -35.52
N THR A 133 -16.11 -31.54 -36.15
CA THR A 133 -14.77 -31.30 -35.59
C THR A 133 -14.17 -30.01 -36.14
N LEU A 134 -13.33 -29.32 -35.37
CA LEU A 134 -12.70 -28.07 -35.83
C LEU A 134 -11.81 -28.32 -37.06
N ASP A 135 -11.09 -29.44 -37.10
CA ASP A 135 -10.27 -29.83 -38.26
C ASP A 135 -11.14 -30.01 -39.52
N SER A 136 -12.32 -30.61 -39.38
CA SER A 136 -13.24 -30.82 -40.51
C SER A 136 -13.83 -29.50 -41.01
N PHE A 137 -14.18 -28.61 -40.09
CA PHE A 137 -14.63 -27.25 -40.41
C PHE A 137 -13.54 -26.49 -41.18
N CYS A 138 -12.31 -26.46 -40.66
CA CYS A 138 -11.19 -25.76 -41.28
C CYS A 138 -10.90 -26.29 -42.69
N ALA A 139 -10.94 -27.62 -42.87
CA ALA A 139 -10.77 -28.23 -44.19
C ALA A 139 -11.90 -27.84 -45.18
N SER A 140 -13.15 -27.72 -44.71
CA SER A 140 -14.30 -27.38 -45.55
C SER A 140 -14.37 -25.91 -45.95
N GLU A 141 -14.01 -25.00 -45.03
CA GLU A 141 -14.04 -23.55 -45.26
C GLU A 141 -12.68 -23.01 -45.75
N LEU A 142 -11.71 -23.90 -46.01
CA LEU A 142 -10.35 -23.55 -46.44
C LEU A 142 -9.64 -22.60 -45.46
N VAL A 143 -9.77 -22.86 -44.16
CA VAL A 143 -9.08 -22.12 -43.10
C VAL A 143 -7.73 -22.80 -42.83
N ASP A 144 -6.66 -22.17 -43.31
CA ASP A 144 -5.31 -22.74 -43.26
C ASP A 144 -4.62 -22.57 -41.89
N SER A 145 -5.08 -21.64 -41.05
CA SER A 145 -4.45 -21.36 -39.74
C SER A 145 -5.41 -20.73 -38.74
N ILE A 146 -5.25 -21.10 -37.47
CA ILE A 146 -5.86 -20.46 -36.29
C ILE A 146 -4.74 -20.19 -35.29
N ASP A 147 -4.40 -18.91 -35.08
CA ASP A 147 -3.29 -18.50 -34.22
C ASP A 147 -3.66 -18.58 -32.73
N PHE A 148 -4.93 -18.29 -32.38
CA PHE A 148 -5.43 -18.32 -31.00
C PHE A 148 -6.77 -19.05 -30.90
N LEU A 149 -6.87 -19.96 -29.94
CA LEU A 149 -8.11 -20.65 -29.59
C LEU A 149 -8.62 -20.16 -28.24
N GLN A 150 -9.87 -19.73 -28.19
CA GLN A 150 -10.60 -19.62 -26.94
C GLN A 150 -11.72 -20.66 -26.90
N VAL A 151 -11.82 -21.40 -25.80
CA VAL A 151 -12.78 -22.47 -25.60
C VAL A 151 -13.46 -22.32 -24.26
N ASP A 152 -14.78 -22.16 -24.28
CA ASP A 152 -15.63 -22.15 -23.09
C ASP A 152 -16.94 -22.85 -23.44
N VAL A 153 -17.01 -24.16 -23.15
CA VAL A 153 -18.15 -25.00 -23.49
C VAL A 153 -18.62 -25.83 -22.29
N GLN A 154 -18.32 -25.34 -21.09
CA GLN A 154 -18.79 -25.85 -19.81
C GLN A 154 -18.52 -27.35 -19.64
N GLY A 155 -17.25 -27.75 -19.72
CA GLY A 155 -16.76 -29.10 -19.39
C GLY A 155 -16.58 -30.02 -20.59
N ALA A 156 -16.82 -29.54 -21.81
CA ALA A 156 -16.63 -30.29 -23.05
C ALA A 156 -15.35 -29.94 -23.83
N GLU A 157 -14.43 -29.19 -23.22
CA GLU A 157 -13.23 -28.63 -23.82
C GLU A 157 -12.31 -29.72 -24.39
N LEU A 158 -12.15 -30.84 -23.68
CA LEU A 158 -11.32 -31.96 -24.17
C LEU A 158 -11.84 -32.54 -25.49
N ASN A 159 -13.15 -32.59 -25.69
CA ASN A 159 -13.73 -33.08 -26.95
C ASN A 159 -13.37 -32.13 -28.11
N ILE A 160 -13.37 -30.82 -27.84
CA ILE A 160 -12.94 -29.81 -28.82
C ILE A 160 -11.49 -30.03 -29.21
N PHE A 161 -10.59 -30.16 -28.23
CA PHE A 161 -9.15 -30.35 -28.50
C PHE A 161 -8.86 -31.67 -29.24
N GLN A 162 -9.58 -32.74 -28.91
CA GLN A 162 -9.49 -34.01 -29.63
C GLN A 162 -9.97 -33.90 -31.09
N GLY A 163 -10.91 -33.00 -31.40
CA GLY A 163 -11.39 -32.71 -32.75
C GLY A 163 -10.60 -31.63 -33.50
N ALA A 164 -9.55 -31.07 -32.88
CA ALA A 164 -8.75 -29.95 -33.39
C ALA A 164 -7.25 -30.29 -33.49
N GLN A 165 -6.88 -31.57 -33.51
CA GLN A 165 -5.48 -32.01 -33.41
C GLN A 165 -4.60 -31.46 -34.54
N GLN A 166 -5.12 -31.37 -35.76
CA GLN A 166 -4.32 -30.91 -36.90
C GLN A 166 -4.11 -29.40 -36.82
N ILE A 167 -5.16 -28.62 -36.58
CA ILE A 167 -5.05 -27.16 -36.55
C ILE A 167 -4.21 -26.68 -35.36
N ILE A 168 -4.35 -27.32 -34.18
CA ILE A 168 -3.55 -27.05 -32.98
C ILE A 168 -2.08 -27.29 -33.26
N LYS A 169 -1.74 -28.46 -33.81
CA LYS A 169 -0.36 -28.81 -34.11
C LYS A 169 0.29 -27.91 -35.16
N ASN A 170 -0.47 -27.46 -36.16
CA ASN A 170 0.10 -26.78 -37.33
C ASN A 170 0.22 -25.26 -37.14
N SER A 171 -0.73 -24.65 -36.44
CA SER A 171 -0.90 -23.19 -36.45
C SER A 171 -1.14 -22.52 -35.11
N THR A 172 -1.76 -23.19 -34.15
CA THR A 172 -2.14 -22.55 -32.89
C THR A 172 -0.92 -22.23 -32.04
N LEU A 173 -0.89 -20.99 -31.53
CA LEU A 173 0.23 -20.45 -30.74
C LEU A 173 -0.13 -20.34 -29.26
N ALA A 174 -1.41 -20.10 -28.96
CA ALA A 174 -1.92 -20.02 -27.60
C ALA A 174 -3.37 -20.49 -27.51
N ILE A 175 -3.73 -20.96 -26.32
CA ILE A 175 -5.07 -21.45 -26.00
C ILE A 175 -5.50 -20.83 -24.66
N GLN A 176 -6.69 -20.24 -24.63
CA GLN A 176 -7.41 -19.90 -23.40
C GLN A 176 -8.59 -20.85 -23.28
N THR A 177 -8.75 -21.51 -22.14
CA THR A 177 -9.85 -22.45 -21.94
C THR A 177 -10.34 -22.47 -20.50
N GLU A 178 -11.65 -22.50 -20.30
CA GLU A 178 -12.20 -22.82 -18.97
C GLU A 178 -11.84 -24.28 -18.63
N VAL A 179 -11.47 -24.54 -17.38
CA VAL A 179 -11.18 -25.89 -16.89
C VAL A 179 -11.79 -26.11 -15.52
N GLU A 180 -12.34 -27.30 -15.30
CA GLU A 180 -12.93 -27.69 -14.03
C GLU A 180 -12.02 -28.58 -13.20
N PHE A 181 -11.97 -28.27 -11.91
CA PHE A 181 -11.25 -29.02 -10.89
C PHE A 181 -12.18 -29.99 -10.14
N ALA A 182 -13.47 -29.93 -10.43
CA ALA A 182 -14.51 -30.70 -9.76
C ALA A 182 -15.60 -31.15 -10.75
N PRO A 183 -16.28 -32.29 -10.52
CA PRO A 183 -17.28 -32.84 -11.43
C PRO A 183 -18.64 -32.13 -11.29
N ILE A 184 -18.71 -30.90 -11.82
CA ILE A 184 -19.91 -30.04 -11.88
C ILE A 184 -20.99 -30.70 -12.78
N TYR A 185 -20.55 -31.38 -13.82
CA TYR A 185 -21.28 -32.24 -14.74
C TYR A 185 -20.82 -33.70 -14.58
N LYS A 186 -21.68 -34.64 -14.99
CA LYS A 186 -21.42 -36.08 -14.85
C LYS A 186 -20.45 -36.55 -15.94
N ASN A 187 -19.41 -37.27 -15.53
CA ASN A 187 -18.38 -37.84 -16.42
C ASN A 187 -17.64 -36.81 -17.28
N GLN A 188 -17.68 -35.52 -16.90
CA GLN A 188 -16.85 -34.52 -17.56
C GLN A 188 -15.37 -34.82 -17.34
N PRO A 189 -14.50 -34.53 -18.31
CA PRO A 189 -13.07 -34.35 -18.10
C PRO A 189 -12.80 -33.27 -17.05
N LEU A 190 -11.72 -33.43 -16.30
CA LEU A 190 -11.24 -32.39 -15.38
C LEU A 190 -9.97 -31.76 -15.94
N PHE A 191 -9.51 -30.68 -15.30
CA PHE A 191 -8.29 -29.96 -15.63
C PHE A 191 -7.10 -30.89 -15.94
N ALA A 192 -6.89 -31.93 -15.14
CA ALA A 192 -5.78 -32.86 -15.35
C ALA A 192 -5.85 -33.60 -16.70
N ASP A 193 -7.05 -33.90 -17.19
CA ASP A 193 -7.25 -34.56 -18.48
C ASP A 193 -6.98 -33.59 -19.64
N VAL A 194 -7.47 -32.35 -19.51
CA VAL A 194 -7.24 -31.27 -20.48
C VAL A 194 -5.75 -30.91 -20.55
N ASP A 195 -5.12 -30.68 -19.40
CA ASP A 195 -3.69 -30.34 -19.29
C ASP A 195 -2.81 -31.43 -19.89
N ASN A 196 -3.08 -32.69 -19.57
CA ASN A 196 -2.31 -33.81 -20.10
C ASN A 196 -2.44 -33.90 -21.63
N HIS A 197 -3.65 -33.66 -22.17
CA HIS A 197 -3.85 -33.64 -23.62
C HIS A 197 -3.09 -32.49 -24.30
N LEU A 198 -3.18 -31.27 -23.78
CA LEU A 198 -2.51 -30.09 -24.35
C LEU A 198 -0.98 -30.20 -24.26
N ARG A 199 -0.45 -30.71 -23.14
CA ARG A 199 1.00 -30.99 -23.01
C ARG A 199 1.51 -32.00 -24.03
N GLN A 200 0.73 -33.04 -24.33
CA GLN A 200 1.09 -34.00 -25.39
C GLN A 200 1.14 -33.36 -26.77
N GLN A 201 0.45 -32.24 -26.97
CA GLN A 201 0.50 -31.43 -28.19
C GLN A 201 1.54 -30.30 -28.15
N GLY A 202 2.37 -30.22 -27.10
CA GLY A 202 3.46 -29.25 -26.98
C GLY A 202 3.05 -27.90 -26.40
N PHE A 203 1.90 -27.82 -25.74
CA PHE A 203 1.44 -26.64 -25.03
C PHE A 203 1.75 -26.72 -23.54
N PHE A 204 2.19 -25.62 -22.96
CA PHE A 204 2.52 -25.51 -21.55
C PHE A 204 1.59 -24.53 -20.86
N LEU A 205 1.10 -24.92 -19.69
CA LEU A 205 0.28 -24.07 -18.84
C LEU A 205 1.15 -22.90 -18.33
N GLN A 206 0.72 -21.68 -18.61
CA GLN A 206 1.38 -20.45 -18.19
C GLN A 206 0.76 -19.87 -16.91
N GLY A 207 -0.55 -20.01 -16.75
CA GLY A 207 -1.23 -19.49 -15.57
C GLY A 207 -2.73 -19.71 -15.58
N PHE A 208 -3.36 -19.25 -14.50
CA PHE A 208 -4.81 -19.24 -14.31
C PHE A 208 -5.30 -17.81 -14.08
N LYS A 209 -6.52 -17.52 -14.53
CA LYS A 209 -7.26 -16.31 -14.19
C LYS A 209 -8.58 -16.70 -13.52
N GLY A 210 -8.91 -16.01 -12.43
CA GLY A 210 -10.14 -16.25 -11.68
C GLY A 210 -10.21 -17.67 -11.10
N LEU A 211 -9.40 -17.99 -10.08
CA LEU A 211 -9.57 -19.25 -9.36
C LEU A 211 -10.87 -19.21 -8.55
N HIS A 212 -11.91 -19.90 -9.02
CA HIS A 212 -13.24 -19.88 -8.42
C HIS A 212 -13.35 -20.91 -7.29
N CYS A 213 -13.03 -20.47 -6.07
CA CYS A 213 -13.20 -21.23 -4.84
C CYS A 213 -14.56 -20.94 -4.21
N ILE A 214 -15.37 -21.98 -3.96
CA ILE A 214 -16.69 -21.86 -3.34
C ILE A 214 -16.75 -22.68 -2.06
N SER A 215 -17.14 -22.03 -0.96
CA SER A 215 -17.36 -22.66 0.33
C SER A 215 -18.56 -23.63 0.29
N LYS A 216 -18.49 -24.69 1.10
CA LYS A 216 -19.63 -25.63 1.21
C LYS A 216 -20.80 -24.93 1.88
N LYS A 217 -22.04 -25.27 1.51
CA LYS A 217 -23.26 -24.68 2.08
C LYS A 217 -23.39 -24.86 3.60
N SER A 218 -22.68 -25.82 4.18
CA SER A 218 -22.63 -26.06 5.62
C SER A 218 -21.69 -25.12 6.38
N PHE A 219 -20.88 -24.32 5.66
CA PHE A 219 -19.98 -23.37 6.28
C PHE A 219 -20.77 -22.12 6.70
N PRO A 220 -20.76 -21.74 7.99
CA PRO A 220 -21.71 -20.76 8.54
C PRO A 220 -21.28 -19.30 8.36
N VAL A 221 -20.19 -19.04 7.64
CA VAL A 221 -19.58 -17.71 7.52
C VAL A 221 -19.39 -17.35 6.06
N GLU A 222 -19.87 -16.19 5.66
CA GLU A 222 -19.58 -15.61 4.36
C GLU A 222 -18.16 -15.01 4.37
N ILE A 223 -17.31 -15.50 3.47
CA ILE A 223 -15.90 -15.08 3.40
C ILE A 223 -15.84 -13.79 2.59
N LYS A 224 -15.53 -12.69 3.27
CA LYS A 224 -15.40 -11.35 2.66
C LYS A 224 -14.17 -11.25 1.76
N ALA A 225 -14.21 -10.32 0.81
CA ALA A 225 -13.07 -9.97 -0.04
C ALA A 225 -11.83 -9.58 0.80
N GLY A 226 -10.65 -10.07 0.40
CA GLY A 226 -9.38 -9.81 1.10
C GLY A 226 -8.88 -10.93 2.02
N ILE A 227 -9.64 -12.02 2.18
CA ILE A 227 -9.19 -13.23 2.88
C ILE A 227 -8.38 -14.12 1.92
N PRO A 228 -7.27 -14.75 2.36
CA PRO A 228 -6.48 -15.65 1.53
C PRO A 228 -7.32 -16.73 0.84
N GLN A 229 -7.09 -16.93 -0.46
CA GLN A 229 -7.94 -17.73 -1.35
C GLN A 229 -8.10 -19.20 -0.95
N TYR A 230 -7.17 -19.77 -0.20
CA TYR A 230 -7.28 -21.13 0.34
C TYR A 230 -8.33 -21.27 1.46
N LEU A 231 -8.75 -20.15 2.07
CA LEU A 231 -9.84 -20.12 3.03
C LEU A 231 -11.21 -20.04 2.34
N SER A 232 -11.28 -19.56 1.09
CA SER A 232 -12.52 -19.28 0.35
C SER A 232 -13.35 -20.51 -0.06
N GLY A 233 -12.85 -21.72 0.20
CA GLY A 233 -13.57 -22.97 -0.02
C GLY A 233 -12.91 -23.87 -1.07
N GLN A 234 -13.70 -24.69 -1.75
CA GLN A 234 -13.18 -25.65 -2.73
C GLN A 234 -13.08 -25.00 -4.11
N LEU A 235 -11.92 -25.12 -4.77
CA LEU A 235 -11.72 -24.74 -6.16
C LEU A 235 -12.60 -25.60 -7.09
N LEU A 236 -13.40 -24.94 -7.94
CA LEU A 236 -14.33 -25.59 -8.86
C LEU A 236 -13.93 -25.43 -10.32
N TRP A 237 -13.65 -24.21 -10.78
CA TRP A 237 -13.21 -23.94 -12.15
C TRP A 237 -12.29 -22.70 -12.22
N SER A 238 -11.65 -22.50 -13.36
CA SER A 238 -10.83 -21.32 -13.67
C SER A 238 -10.57 -21.23 -15.18
N ASP A 239 -10.22 -20.04 -15.67
CA ASP A 239 -9.62 -19.88 -17.00
C ASP A 239 -8.14 -20.29 -16.97
N ALA A 240 -7.75 -21.23 -17.81
CA ALA A 240 -6.36 -21.67 -18.00
C ALA A 240 -5.78 -21.13 -19.31
N PHE A 241 -4.51 -20.70 -19.26
CA PHE A 241 -3.79 -20.14 -20.40
C PHE A 241 -2.60 -21.02 -20.77
N TYR A 242 -2.53 -21.40 -22.03
CA TYR A 242 -1.51 -22.28 -22.57
C TYR A 242 -0.79 -21.62 -23.75
N PHE A 243 0.53 -21.77 -23.79
CA PHE A 243 1.35 -21.35 -24.92
C PHE A 243 2.18 -22.52 -25.46
N GLN A 244 2.44 -22.50 -26.76
CA GLN A 244 3.44 -23.38 -27.35
C GLN A 244 4.86 -22.87 -27.03
N ASP A 245 5.78 -23.74 -26.64
CA ASP A 245 7.19 -23.36 -26.44
C ASP A 245 7.94 -23.33 -27.78
N LEU A 246 7.88 -22.19 -28.46
CA LEU A 246 8.53 -21.98 -29.76
C LEU A 246 10.05 -21.79 -29.66
N LEU A 247 10.57 -21.44 -28.48
CA LEU A 247 12.01 -21.19 -28.26
C LEU A 247 12.78 -22.49 -27.99
N SER A 248 12.10 -23.60 -27.68
CA SER A 248 12.71 -24.92 -27.57
C SER A 248 13.31 -25.45 -28.90
N GLN A 249 12.77 -25.03 -30.05
CA GLN A 249 13.22 -25.43 -31.39
C GLN A 249 13.21 -24.25 -32.38
N PRO A 250 14.03 -23.22 -32.14
CA PRO A 250 13.86 -21.93 -32.82
C PRO A 250 14.24 -21.99 -34.31
N SER A 251 15.11 -22.92 -34.71
CA SER A 251 15.54 -23.10 -36.10
C SER A 251 14.42 -23.52 -37.07
N SER A 252 13.28 -24.00 -36.55
CA SER A 252 12.12 -24.42 -37.34
C SER A 252 10.95 -23.44 -37.33
N VAL A 253 11.06 -22.31 -36.62
CA VAL A 253 9.97 -21.35 -36.41
C VAL A 253 10.29 -20.04 -37.14
N SER A 254 9.30 -19.48 -37.86
CA SER A 254 9.49 -18.20 -38.53
C SER A 254 9.46 -17.03 -37.53
N PRO A 255 10.20 -15.94 -37.77
CA PRO A 255 10.15 -14.73 -36.94
C PRO A 255 8.74 -14.15 -36.79
N GLU A 256 7.93 -14.26 -37.85
CA GLU A 256 6.53 -13.84 -37.83
C GLU A 256 5.70 -14.62 -36.78
N LYS A 257 5.87 -15.95 -36.68
CA LYS A 257 5.18 -16.78 -35.68
C LYS A 257 5.55 -16.39 -34.25
N LEU A 258 6.83 -16.11 -34.00
CA LEU A 258 7.30 -15.63 -32.69
C LEU A 258 6.69 -14.26 -32.35
N LEU A 259 6.61 -13.34 -33.34
CA LEU A 259 6.01 -12.02 -33.13
C LEU A 259 4.51 -12.12 -32.86
N LYS A 260 3.78 -12.98 -33.59
CA LYS A 260 2.37 -13.27 -33.32
C LYS A 260 2.18 -13.79 -31.89
N GLN A 261 3.00 -14.76 -31.47
CA GLN A 261 2.89 -15.31 -30.12
C GLN A 261 3.22 -14.26 -29.03
N ALA A 262 4.21 -13.39 -29.26
CA ALA A 262 4.53 -12.28 -28.35
C ALA A 262 3.35 -11.32 -28.19
N CYS A 263 2.67 -11.00 -29.30
CA CYS A 263 1.49 -10.15 -29.27
C CYS A 263 0.32 -10.82 -28.52
N ILE A 264 0.10 -12.11 -28.74
CA ILE A 264 -0.95 -12.87 -28.05
C ILE A 264 -0.64 -12.94 -26.54
N ALA A 265 0.62 -13.19 -26.16
CA ALA A 265 1.05 -13.18 -24.77
C ALA A 265 0.77 -11.85 -24.07
N ASP A 266 1.07 -10.72 -24.73
CA ASP A 266 0.81 -9.39 -24.19
C ASP A 266 -0.71 -9.08 -24.08
N ILE A 267 -1.53 -9.51 -25.05
CA ILE A 267 -3.00 -9.40 -24.98
C ILE A 267 -3.56 -10.19 -23.79
N LEU A 268 -3.01 -11.38 -23.54
CA LEU A 268 -3.43 -12.26 -22.46
C LEU A 268 -2.79 -11.90 -21.11
N TYR A 269 -2.09 -10.77 -21.02
CA TYR A 269 -1.44 -10.24 -19.82
C TYR A 269 -0.28 -11.10 -19.28
N PHE A 270 0.52 -11.67 -20.17
CA PHE A 270 1.80 -12.33 -19.88
C PHE A 270 2.98 -11.51 -20.46
N PRO A 271 3.27 -10.32 -19.90
CA PRO A 271 4.27 -9.40 -20.45
C PRO A 271 5.71 -9.91 -20.31
N ASP A 272 5.96 -10.81 -19.35
CA ASP A 272 7.23 -11.51 -19.19
C ASP A 272 7.53 -12.41 -20.40
N TYR A 273 6.56 -13.23 -20.81
CA TYR A 273 6.71 -14.12 -21.96
C TYR A 273 6.70 -13.34 -23.29
N ALA A 274 5.90 -12.27 -23.39
CA ALA A 274 5.94 -11.36 -24.53
C ALA A 274 7.32 -10.71 -24.68
N LEU A 275 7.92 -10.25 -23.57
CA LEU A 275 9.25 -9.65 -23.55
C LEU A 275 10.33 -10.65 -23.99
N GLU A 276 10.31 -11.88 -23.48
CA GLU A 276 11.27 -12.92 -23.86
C GLU A 276 11.28 -13.16 -25.39
N LEU A 277 10.10 -13.25 -25.99
CA LEU A 277 9.95 -13.44 -27.44
C LEU A 277 10.42 -12.21 -28.24
N LEU A 278 10.12 -10.99 -27.78
CA LEU A 278 10.56 -9.76 -28.43
C LEU A 278 12.08 -9.55 -28.32
N GLU A 279 12.68 -9.89 -27.18
CA GLU A 279 14.13 -9.89 -26.99
C GLU A 279 14.79 -10.91 -27.91
N TYR A 280 14.26 -12.13 -27.94
CA TYR A 280 14.77 -13.17 -28.83
C TYR A 280 14.74 -12.73 -30.30
N LEU A 281 13.63 -12.13 -30.74
CA LEU A 281 13.51 -11.59 -32.10
C LEU A 281 14.52 -10.47 -32.37
N THR A 282 14.67 -9.54 -31.43
CA THR A 282 15.58 -8.40 -31.55
C THR A 282 17.04 -8.87 -31.64
N VAL A 283 17.44 -9.83 -30.81
CA VAL A 283 18.81 -10.35 -30.77
C VAL A 283 19.14 -11.16 -32.02
N ASN A 284 18.24 -12.04 -32.47
CA ASN A 284 18.55 -13.00 -33.53
C ASN A 284 18.18 -12.50 -34.94
N TYR A 285 17.20 -11.60 -35.05
CA TYR A 285 16.68 -11.11 -36.33
C TYR A 285 16.71 -9.57 -36.47
N GLY A 286 17.11 -8.83 -35.44
CA GLY A 286 17.10 -7.35 -35.42
C GLY A 286 18.06 -6.66 -36.40
N SER A 287 18.84 -7.41 -37.18
CA SER A 287 19.52 -6.87 -38.37
C SER A 287 18.54 -6.52 -39.49
N ASN A 288 17.37 -7.16 -39.52
CA ASN A 288 16.20 -6.70 -40.26
C ASN A 288 15.41 -5.72 -39.38
N PRO A 289 15.21 -4.45 -39.81
CA PRO A 289 14.45 -3.47 -39.05
C PRO A 289 13.05 -3.93 -38.64
N GLN A 290 12.40 -4.81 -39.43
CA GLN A 290 11.06 -5.34 -39.13
C GLN A 290 11.01 -6.20 -37.84
N TYR A 291 12.15 -6.67 -37.34
CA TYR A 291 12.26 -7.51 -36.15
C TYR A 291 13.16 -6.90 -35.06
N ASN A 292 13.43 -5.60 -35.14
CA ASN A 292 14.19 -4.89 -34.11
C ASN A 292 13.23 -4.17 -33.15
N PHE A 293 12.98 -4.77 -31.99
CA PHE A 293 12.02 -4.26 -31.01
C PHE A 293 12.69 -3.53 -29.84
N THR A 294 13.95 -3.11 -29.98
CA THR A 294 14.71 -2.46 -28.89
C THR A 294 13.94 -1.30 -28.27
N GLU A 295 13.34 -0.44 -29.10
CA GLU A 295 12.60 0.72 -28.65
C GLU A 295 11.25 0.36 -28.01
N VAL A 296 10.53 -0.59 -28.60
CA VAL A 296 9.31 -1.19 -28.05
C VAL A 296 9.56 -1.80 -26.66
N ILE A 297 10.64 -2.56 -26.52
CA ILE A 297 11.05 -3.20 -25.26
C ILE A 297 11.36 -2.14 -24.20
N ASN A 298 12.12 -1.10 -24.56
CA ASN A 298 12.48 -0.03 -23.62
C ASN A 298 11.25 0.73 -23.10
N ILE A 299 10.28 1.03 -23.98
CA ILE A 299 9.03 1.68 -23.58
C ILE A 299 8.18 0.74 -22.72
N GLY A 300 8.03 -0.52 -23.12
CA GLY A 300 7.26 -1.48 -22.33
C GLY A 300 7.85 -1.70 -20.93
N LEU A 301 9.19 -1.79 -20.82
CA LEU A 301 9.89 -1.86 -19.54
C LEU A 301 9.75 -0.58 -18.72
N SER A 302 9.67 0.60 -19.33
CA SER A 302 9.43 1.84 -18.59
C SER A 302 8.00 1.89 -18.02
N ILE A 303 7.01 1.42 -18.79
CA ILE A 303 5.62 1.26 -18.33
C ILE A 303 5.57 0.31 -17.12
N LEU A 304 6.21 -0.87 -17.22
CA LEU A 304 6.27 -1.85 -16.12
C LEU A 304 7.02 -1.34 -14.88
N ARG A 305 7.96 -0.41 -15.06
CA ARG A 305 8.74 0.21 -13.97
C ARG A 305 8.05 1.43 -13.34
N GLY A 306 6.87 1.82 -13.83
CA GLY A 306 6.16 3.02 -13.36
C GLY A 306 6.79 4.34 -13.81
N ASN A 307 7.67 4.32 -14.83
CA ASN A 307 8.36 5.48 -15.38
C ASN A 307 7.76 5.87 -16.74
N THR A 308 6.91 6.89 -16.79
CA THR A 308 6.48 7.50 -18.06
C THR A 308 7.00 8.93 -18.19
N SER A 309 8.26 9.04 -18.62
CA SER A 309 8.82 10.26 -19.20
C SER A 309 9.83 9.92 -20.29
N ASN A 310 9.38 9.83 -21.55
CA ASN A 310 9.98 10.51 -22.72
C ASN A 310 9.53 9.93 -24.06
N ASN A 311 8.72 10.74 -24.75
CA ASN A 311 8.73 11.10 -26.18
C ASN A 311 9.56 10.26 -27.16
N ILE A 312 8.86 9.52 -28.02
CA ILE A 312 9.23 9.40 -29.43
C ILE A 312 8.36 10.39 -30.19
N THR A 313 8.96 11.49 -30.66
CA THR A 313 8.68 12.14 -31.95
C THR A 313 9.42 13.49 -31.97
N GLU A 314 10.58 13.52 -32.62
CA GLU A 314 11.08 14.74 -33.24
C GLU A 314 11.03 14.54 -34.75
N LEU A 315 10.38 15.48 -35.45
CA LEU A 315 10.85 16.09 -36.68
C LEU A 315 9.93 17.28 -36.99
N THR A 316 10.37 18.49 -36.62
CA THR A 316 10.64 19.68 -37.48
C THR A 316 10.37 20.99 -36.71
N ILE A 317 11.41 21.84 -36.58
CA ILE A 317 11.36 23.22 -36.04
C ILE A 317 11.01 24.19 -37.20
N PRO A 318 10.37 25.36 -36.99
CA PRO A 318 11.16 26.58 -36.71
C PRO A 318 10.54 27.58 -35.69
N GLN A 319 11.42 28.02 -34.78
CA GLN A 319 11.59 29.31 -34.08
C GLN A 319 10.48 30.38 -33.94
N SER A 320 10.54 31.01 -32.76
CA SER A 320 10.34 32.44 -32.42
C SER A 320 8.99 32.88 -31.83
N ASN A 321 8.97 33.15 -30.52
CA ASN A 321 9.01 34.51 -29.97
C ASN A 321 8.89 34.49 -28.43
N ILE A 322 9.93 35.01 -27.77
CA ILE A 322 9.85 35.47 -26.38
C ILE A 322 9.36 36.93 -26.44
N PRO A 323 8.36 37.33 -25.63
CA PRO A 323 8.30 38.69 -25.14
C PRO A 323 8.54 38.73 -23.63
N ASN A 324 9.66 39.36 -23.29
CA ASN A 324 9.95 40.27 -22.18
C ASN A 324 9.11 40.23 -20.89
N GLN A 325 9.88 40.22 -19.80
CA GLN A 325 9.55 40.80 -18.49
C GLN A 325 8.88 42.18 -18.61
N GLY A 326 7.75 42.34 -17.92
CA GLY A 326 7.06 43.61 -17.78
C GLY A 326 5.91 43.58 -16.77
N SER A 327 6.15 44.15 -15.60
CA SER A 327 5.19 44.57 -14.55
C SER A 327 4.39 43.47 -13.83
N ALA A 328 4.25 43.63 -12.51
CA ALA A 328 3.39 42.82 -11.64
C ALA A 328 1.91 42.99 -12.04
N ALA A 329 1.43 42.15 -12.94
CA ALA A 329 0.02 41.88 -13.13
C ALA A 329 -0.35 40.68 -12.23
N GLN A 330 -1.45 40.77 -11.49
CA GLN A 330 -1.98 39.66 -10.71
C GLN A 330 -2.11 38.40 -11.59
N HIS A 331 -1.35 37.35 -11.27
CA HIS A 331 -1.45 36.05 -11.94
C HIS A 331 -2.85 35.47 -11.68
N LYS A 332 -3.58 35.19 -12.76
CA LYS A 332 -4.91 34.58 -12.72
C LYS A 332 -4.74 33.07 -12.58
N LEU A 333 -5.25 32.46 -11.51
CA LEU A 333 -5.04 31.04 -11.23
C LEU A 333 -5.91 30.15 -12.12
N LYS A 334 -5.32 29.15 -12.76
CA LYS A 334 -6.02 28.15 -13.57
C LYS A 334 -6.47 26.96 -12.73
N ILE A 335 -7.77 26.79 -12.56
CA ILE A 335 -8.37 25.70 -11.78
C ILE A 335 -8.95 24.67 -12.75
N GLY A 336 -8.49 23.42 -12.65
CA GLY A 336 -9.01 22.30 -13.43
C GLY A 336 -9.88 21.40 -12.57
N TYR A 337 -11.16 21.24 -12.90
CA TYR A 337 -12.06 20.28 -12.27
C TYR A 337 -12.19 19.03 -13.13
N VAL A 338 -11.99 17.83 -12.55
CA VAL A 338 -12.03 16.55 -13.25
C VAL A 338 -13.20 15.72 -12.72
N SER A 339 -14.15 15.35 -13.60
CA SER A 339 -15.32 14.57 -13.17
C SER A 339 -15.99 13.80 -14.32
N PRO A 340 -16.44 12.55 -14.08
CA PRO A 340 -17.38 11.86 -14.95
C PRO A 340 -18.84 12.30 -14.72
N ASP A 341 -19.06 13.19 -13.75
CA ASP A 341 -20.38 13.50 -13.20
C ASP A 341 -20.84 14.94 -13.45
N PHE A 342 -20.27 15.61 -14.46
CA PHE A 342 -20.80 16.86 -15.01
C PHE A 342 -22.08 16.62 -15.83
N LYS A 343 -23.09 16.04 -15.18
CA LYS A 343 -24.39 15.62 -15.71
C LYS A 343 -25.44 15.71 -14.59
N ARG A 344 -26.66 15.24 -14.82
CA ARG A 344 -27.75 15.10 -13.83
C ARG A 344 -27.40 14.06 -12.76
N HIS A 345 -26.44 14.43 -11.92
CA HIS A 345 -25.82 13.67 -10.85
C HIS A 345 -25.62 14.61 -9.64
N PRO A 346 -25.61 14.11 -8.39
CA PRO A 346 -25.30 14.94 -7.23
C PRO A 346 -24.08 15.86 -7.40
N VAL A 347 -22.94 15.34 -7.87
CA VAL A 347 -21.73 16.14 -8.10
C VAL A 347 -22.00 17.29 -9.08
N GLY A 348 -22.58 17.01 -10.25
CA GLY A 348 -22.96 18.01 -11.25
C GLY A 348 -23.85 19.12 -10.67
N LYS A 349 -24.88 18.75 -9.91
CA LYS A 349 -25.80 19.71 -9.27
C LYS A 349 -25.12 20.65 -8.26
N PHE A 350 -24.13 20.13 -7.51
CA PHE A 350 -23.40 20.92 -6.52
C PHE A 350 -22.28 21.78 -7.15
N ILE A 351 -21.62 21.29 -8.21
CA ILE A 351 -20.47 21.97 -8.80
C ILE A 351 -20.85 23.01 -9.86
N ALA A 352 -21.92 22.79 -10.63
CA ALA A 352 -22.39 23.72 -11.66
C ALA A 352 -22.53 25.18 -11.15
N PRO A 353 -23.21 25.45 -10.01
CA PRO A 353 -23.31 26.81 -9.51
C PRO A 353 -21.95 27.37 -9.03
N ILE A 354 -21.04 26.55 -8.51
CA ILE A 354 -19.70 26.99 -8.10
C ILE A 354 -18.89 27.45 -9.33
N ILE A 355 -18.89 26.62 -10.38
CA ILE A 355 -18.24 26.93 -11.66
C ILE A 355 -18.76 28.28 -12.20
N LYS A 356 -20.08 28.49 -12.18
CA LYS A 356 -20.71 29.73 -12.65
C LYS A 356 -20.30 30.98 -11.86
N HIS A 357 -20.14 30.88 -10.54
CA HIS A 357 -19.90 32.04 -9.67
C HIS A 357 -18.43 32.38 -9.45
N HIS A 358 -17.48 31.56 -9.94
CA HIS A 358 -16.05 31.85 -9.80
C HIS A 358 -15.68 33.24 -10.36
N ASP A 359 -14.88 34.01 -9.64
CA ASP A 359 -14.40 35.34 -10.03
C ASP A 359 -13.43 35.23 -11.22
N ARG A 360 -13.95 35.44 -12.42
CA ARG A 360 -13.18 35.36 -13.67
C ARG A 360 -12.09 36.43 -13.83
N GLN A 361 -12.01 37.40 -12.92
CA GLN A 361 -10.86 38.32 -12.88
C GLN A 361 -9.65 37.68 -12.18
N LYS A 362 -9.88 36.68 -11.30
CA LYS A 362 -8.84 36.01 -10.49
C LYS A 362 -8.62 34.55 -10.86
N PHE A 363 -9.63 33.86 -11.41
CA PHE A 363 -9.58 32.43 -11.71
C PHE A 363 -10.03 32.11 -13.14
N GLU A 364 -9.32 31.21 -13.80
CA GLU A 364 -9.68 30.64 -15.10
C GLU A 364 -10.06 29.17 -14.91
N ILE A 365 -11.27 28.80 -15.33
CA ILE A 365 -11.90 27.54 -14.95
C ILE A 365 -11.93 26.56 -16.12
N TYR A 366 -11.26 25.43 -15.93
CA TYR A 366 -11.21 24.30 -16.84
C TYR A 366 -12.05 23.15 -16.29
N CYS A 367 -12.79 22.47 -17.15
CA CYS A 367 -13.58 21.29 -16.80
C CYS A 367 -13.21 20.13 -17.72
N TYR A 368 -12.64 19.08 -17.13
CA TYR A 368 -12.27 17.82 -17.78
C TYR A 368 -13.39 16.80 -17.54
N GLY A 369 -14.24 16.60 -18.55
CA GLY A 369 -15.49 15.85 -18.42
C GLY A 369 -15.50 14.53 -19.20
N GLU A 370 -15.77 13.43 -18.49
CA GLU A 370 -16.00 12.10 -19.08
C GLU A 370 -17.50 11.90 -19.39
N ILE A 371 -18.07 12.72 -20.29
CA ILE A 371 -19.52 12.78 -20.51
C ILE A 371 -19.93 12.09 -21.80
N GLN A 372 -20.59 10.92 -21.68
CA GLN A 372 -21.13 10.17 -22.80
C GLN A 372 -22.40 10.79 -23.40
N LYS A 373 -23.31 11.29 -22.55
CA LYS A 373 -24.57 11.92 -22.95
C LYS A 373 -24.70 13.28 -22.29
N VAL A 374 -24.82 14.32 -23.11
CA VAL A 374 -25.00 15.70 -22.67
C VAL A 374 -26.45 15.89 -22.19
N ASP A 375 -26.60 16.45 -20.99
CA ASP A 375 -27.88 16.90 -20.44
C ASP A 375 -27.83 18.37 -20.02
N GLU A 376 -28.92 18.88 -19.44
CA GLU A 376 -29.05 20.31 -19.10
C GLU A 376 -27.99 20.79 -18.10
N ILE A 377 -27.50 19.93 -17.21
CA ILE A 377 -26.45 20.27 -16.24
C ILE A 377 -25.10 20.28 -16.94
N THR A 378 -24.85 19.34 -17.86
CA THR A 378 -23.66 19.39 -18.72
C THR A 378 -23.62 20.69 -19.52
N GLU A 379 -24.73 21.08 -20.14
CA GLU A 379 -24.83 22.32 -20.93
C GLU A 379 -24.61 23.57 -20.07
N GLU A 380 -25.16 23.61 -18.85
CA GLU A 380 -24.92 24.69 -17.89
C GLU A 380 -23.43 24.80 -17.53
N ILE A 381 -22.76 23.66 -17.25
CA ILE A 381 -21.34 23.65 -16.91
C ILE A 381 -20.49 24.07 -18.11
N GLN A 382 -20.74 23.52 -19.30
CA GLN A 382 -20.04 23.86 -20.54
C GLN A 382 -20.15 25.35 -20.87
N SER A 383 -21.33 25.93 -20.70
CA SER A 383 -21.55 27.36 -20.94
C SER A 383 -20.99 28.27 -19.84
N SER A 384 -20.75 27.73 -18.64
CA SER A 384 -20.25 28.48 -17.49
C SER A 384 -18.72 28.40 -17.32
N CYS A 385 -18.07 27.30 -17.70
CA CYS A 385 -16.60 27.18 -17.63
C CYS A 385 -15.91 28.02 -18.72
N ASP A 386 -14.64 28.41 -18.49
CA ASP A 386 -13.86 29.09 -19.53
C ASP A 386 -13.40 28.08 -20.60
N HIS A 387 -13.10 26.84 -20.18
CA HIS A 387 -12.59 25.79 -21.04
C HIS A 387 -13.21 24.43 -20.72
N TRP A 388 -13.97 23.90 -21.67
CA TRP A 388 -14.41 22.49 -21.64
C TRP A 388 -13.37 21.60 -22.33
N ARG A 389 -13.05 20.47 -21.70
CA ARG A 389 -12.16 19.43 -22.22
C ARG A 389 -12.87 18.08 -22.09
N SER A 390 -13.28 17.51 -23.23
CA SER A 390 -13.84 16.16 -23.23
C SER A 390 -12.72 15.15 -23.01
N THR A 391 -12.82 14.34 -21.96
CA THR A 391 -11.90 13.21 -21.72
C THR A 391 -12.46 11.90 -22.28
N LEU A 392 -13.72 11.91 -22.74
CA LEU A 392 -14.38 10.75 -23.33
C LEU A 392 -13.58 10.20 -24.51
N GLY A 393 -13.18 8.93 -24.39
CA GLY A 393 -12.41 8.22 -25.42
C GLY A 393 -10.92 8.56 -25.44
N LEU A 394 -10.44 9.43 -24.55
CA LEU A 394 -9.02 9.69 -24.34
C LEU A 394 -8.44 8.72 -23.32
N THR A 395 -7.19 8.32 -23.53
CA THR A 395 -6.39 7.59 -22.55
C THR A 395 -5.95 8.52 -21.41
N ASP A 396 -5.63 7.96 -20.25
CA ASP A 396 -5.13 8.76 -19.11
C ASP A 396 -3.88 9.57 -19.48
N ALA A 397 -3.00 9.02 -20.32
CA ALA A 397 -1.80 9.70 -20.80
C ALA A 397 -2.12 10.94 -21.65
N GLU A 398 -3.14 10.86 -22.52
CA GLU A 398 -3.59 12.00 -23.33
C GLU A 398 -4.23 13.09 -22.46
N VAL A 399 -5.00 12.69 -21.44
CA VAL A 399 -5.59 13.64 -20.49
C VAL A 399 -4.50 14.33 -19.66
N ILE A 400 -3.49 13.59 -19.19
CA ILE A 400 -2.31 14.14 -18.48
C ILE A 400 -1.60 15.19 -19.33
N GLU A 401 -1.34 14.87 -20.60
CA GLU A 401 -0.67 15.79 -21.52
C GLU A 401 -1.53 17.02 -21.80
N GLN A 402 -2.84 16.84 -21.96
CA GLN A 402 -3.78 17.95 -22.12
C GLN A 402 -3.79 18.88 -20.90
N ILE A 403 -3.79 18.34 -19.66
CA ILE A 403 -3.72 19.13 -18.42
C ILE A 403 -2.40 19.93 -18.34
N LYS A 404 -1.28 19.32 -18.73
CA LYS A 404 0.04 20.00 -18.78
C LYS A 404 0.07 21.12 -19.82
N GLN A 405 -0.52 20.89 -20.99
CA GLN A 405 -0.63 21.88 -22.06
C GLN A 405 -1.52 23.07 -21.66
N ASP A 406 -2.61 22.80 -20.95
CA ASP A 406 -3.49 23.83 -20.39
C ASP A 406 -2.80 24.62 -19.25
N GLN A 407 -1.70 24.08 -18.70
CA GLN A 407 -0.90 24.65 -17.60
C GLN A 407 -1.74 24.89 -16.34
N ILE A 408 -2.51 23.87 -15.93
CA ILE A 408 -3.36 23.95 -14.73
C ILE A 408 -2.51 24.20 -13.48
N ASP A 409 -2.88 25.21 -12.69
CA ASP A 409 -2.22 25.56 -11.42
C ASP A 409 -2.73 24.67 -10.28
N ILE A 410 -4.04 24.44 -10.22
CA ILE A 410 -4.68 23.61 -9.19
C ILE A 410 -5.65 22.64 -9.87
N LEU A 411 -5.40 21.34 -9.73
CA LEU A 411 -6.25 20.28 -10.27
C LEU A 411 -7.10 19.64 -9.16
N ILE A 412 -8.41 19.59 -9.38
CA ILE A 412 -9.40 19.14 -8.40
C ILE A 412 -10.07 17.85 -8.91
N ASP A 413 -9.87 16.76 -8.19
CA ASP A 413 -10.64 15.52 -8.33
C ASP A 413 -12.03 15.73 -7.72
N LEU A 414 -13.08 15.45 -8.50
CA LEU A 414 -14.48 15.50 -8.05
C LEU A 414 -15.15 14.14 -7.90
N ALA A 415 -14.46 13.04 -8.21
CA ALA A 415 -15.04 11.70 -8.28
C ALA A 415 -14.54 10.78 -7.17
N GLY A 416 -13.25 10.84 -6.83
CA GLY A 416 -12.62 9.84 -5.98
C GLY A 416 -12.78 8.43 -6.57
N HIS A 417 -13.08 7.43 -5.75
CA HIS A 417 -13.19 6.02 -6.17
C HIS A 417 -14.57 5.64 -6.74
N THR A 418 -15.38 6.59 -7.19
CA THR A 418 -16.65 6.28 -7.86
C THR A 418 -16.44 5.80 -9.30
N ASP A 419 -17.47 5.25 -9.93
CA ASP A 419 -17.41 4.75 -11.30
C ASP A 419 -16.91 5.83 -12.29
N ASP A 420 -16.22 5.38 -13.35
CA ASP A 420 -15.68 6.20 -14.43
C ASP A 420 -14.72 7.34 -13.99
N ASN A 421 -14.15 7.26 -12.78
CA ASN A 421 -13.19 8.24 -12.30
C ASN A 421 -11.90 8.29 -13.14
N ARG A 422 -11.14 9.37 -12.96
CA ARG A 422 -9.81 9.57 -13.56
C ARG A 422 -8.69 9.68 -12.53
N LEU A 423 -8.83 9.02 -11.38
CA LEU A 423 -7.79 9.02 -10.34
C LEU A 423 -6.38 8.66 -10.84
N PRO A 424 -6.18 7.74 -11.82
CA PRO A 424 -4.84 7.46 -12.37
C PRO A 424 -4.08 8.70 -12.87
N ILE A 425 -4.76 9.72 -13.39
CA ILE A 425 -4.06 10.92 -13.90
C ILE A 425 -3.36 11.69 -12.78
N PHE A 426 -3.92 11.66 -11.57
CA PHE A 426 -3.40 12.38 -10.40
C PHE A 426 -2.09 11.77 -9.87
N PHE A 427 -1.78 10.49 -10.13
CA PHE A 427 -0.50 9.88 -9.77
C PHE A 427 0.69 10.54 -10.46
N SER A 428 0.50 11.05 -11.68
CA SER A 428 1.57 11.70 -12.45
C SER A 428 1.82 13.16 -12.06
N LYS A 429 1.03 13.69 -11.13
CA LYS A 429 1.05 15.07 -10.64
C LYS A 429 1.14 16.11 -11.78
N PRO A 430 0.20 16.14 -12.73
CA PRO A 430 0.25 17.04 -13.88
C PRO A 430 0.02 18.53 -13.54
N ALA A 431 -0.52 18.83 -12.36
CA ALA A 431 -0.62 20.18 -11.79
C ALA A 431 0.19 20.27 -10.48
N PRO A 432 0.75 21.45 -10.15
CA PRO A 432 1.62 21.60 -8.99
C PRO A 432 0.87 21.47 -7.65
N ILE A 433 -0.42 21.81 -7.59
CA ILE A 433 -1.31 21.47 -6.47
C ILE A 433 -2.42 20.58 -6.99
N GLN A 434 -2.69 19.50 -6.25
CA GLN A 434 -3.80 18.61 -6.49
C GLN A 434 -4.66 18.49 -5.23
N ALA A 435 -5.98 18.50 -5.38
CA ALA A 435 -6.89 18.30 -4.26
C ALA A 435 -8.06 17.39 -4.65
N SER A 436 -8.60 16.65 -3.68
CA SER A 436 -9.88 15.98 -3.84
C SER A 436 -10.99 16.81 -3.17
N TYR A 437 -12.14 16.92 -3.83
CA TYR A 437 -13.32 17.61 -3.32
C TYR A 437 -14.60 16.95 -3.82
N LEU A 438 -15.60 16.98 -2.94
CA LEU A 438 -17.01 16.68 -3.19
C LEU A 438 -17.43 15.21 -3.35
N GLY A 439 -17.18 14.57 -4.49
CA GLY A 439 -17.93 13.35 -4.88
C GLY A 439 -17.64 12.09 -4.06
N TYR A 440 -16.52 12.06 -3.35
CA TYR A 440 -16.10 10.92 -2.54
C TYR A 440 -15.91 11.30 -1.05
N PHE A 441 -16.37 10.42 -0.17
CA PHE A 441 -16.45 10.67 1.27
C PHE A 441 -15.41 9.90 2.11
N ALA A 442 -14.40 9.33 1.46
CA ALA A 442 -13.23 8.72 2.10
C ALA A 442 -11.93 9.26 1.43
N THR A 443 -10.77 8.96 2.00
CA THR A 443 -9.47 9.32 1.40
C THR A 443 -9.32 8.67 0.03
N THR A 444 -8.67 9.35 -0.92
CA THR A 444 -8.29 8.76 -2.20
C THR A 444 -7.17 7.73 -2.03
N GLY A 445 -6.35 7.84 -0.98
CA GLY A 445 -5.18 6.98 -0.77
C GLY A 445 -4.01 7.28 -1.73
N ILE A 446 -4.10 8.35 -2.53
CA ILE A 446 -3.09 8.70 -3.53
C ILE A 446 -2.09 9.70 -2.92
N PRO A 447 -0.79 9.36 -2.82
CA PRO A 447 0.21 10.22 -2.16
C PRO A 447 0.46 11.56 -2.85
N THR A 448 0.11 11.69 -4.13
CA THR A 448 0.34 12.90 -4.92
C THR A 448 -0.82 13.89 -4.86
N ILE A 449 -1.98 13.52 -4.28
CA ILE A 449 -3.07 14.46 -4.00
C ILE A 449 -2.74 15.20 -2.69
N ASP A 450 -2.47 16.49 -2.79
CA ASP A 450 -1.93 17.29 -1.69
C ASP A 450 -2.98 17.56 -0.60
N TYR A 451 -4.22 17.86 -1.01
CA TYR A 451 -5.27 18.33 -0.10
C TYR A 451 -6.59 17.59 -0.23
N TRP A 452 -7.30 17.40 0.89
CA TRP A 452 -8.69 16.99 0.90
C TRP A 452 -9.57 18.10 1.48
N ILE A 453 -10.42 18.69 0.63
CA ILE A 453 -11.25 19.84 1.01
C ILE A 453 -12.48 19.38 1.80
N THR A 454 -12.68 19.97 2.98
CA THR A 454 -13.71 19.60 3.94
C THR A 454 -14.12 20.79 4.83
N ASP A 455 -14.75 20.56 5.98
CA ASP A 455 -15.07 21.56 6.99
C ASP A 455 -14.84 21.03 8.43
N HIS A 456 -15.03 21.90 9.42
CA HIS A 456 -14.76 21.62 10.83
C HIS A 456 -15.74 20.62 11.47
N HIS A 457 -16.93 20.43 10.89
CA HIS A 457 -17.94 19.50 11.42
C HIS A 457 -17.81 18.12 10.79
N LEU A 458 -17.41 18.05 9.52
CA LEU A 458 -17.06 16.83 8.81
C LEU A 458 -15.78 16.19 9.35
N HIS A 459 -14.73 17.00 9.48
CA HIS A 459 -13.45 16.57 10.04
C HIS A 459 -13.09 17.51 11.19
N PRO A 460 -13.41 17.15 12.45
CA PRO A 460 -12.97 17.94 13.59
C PRO A 460 -11.44 17.90 13.71
N VAL A 461 -10.86 18.78 14.54
CA VAL A 461 -9.39 18.92 14.68
C VAL A 461 -8.76 17.65 15.25
N ASP A 462 -9.51 16.91 16.05
CA ASP A 462 -9.18 15.65 16.72
C ASP A 462 -9.66 14.40 15.95
N THR A 463 -9.92 14.51 14.65
CA THR A 463 -10.32 13.36 13.83
C THR A 463 -9.23 12.27 13.80
N GLU A 464 -9.60 11.02 14.06
CA GLU A 464 -8.72 9.84 13.98
C GLU A 464 -8.71 9.21 12.57
N GLU A 465 -9.49 9.76 11.63
CA GLU A 465 -9.56 9.29 10.26
C GLU A 465 -8.20 9.41 9.55
N LYS A 466 -7.69 8.27 9.05
CA LYS A 466 -6.41 8.19 8.34
C LYS A 466 -6.60 8.63 6.89
N THR A 467 -5.79 9.58 6.44
CA THR A 467 -5.83 10.13 5.07
C THR A 467 -4.43 10.20 4.47
N SER A 468 -4.30 10.00 3.16
CA SER A 468 -3.05 10.28 2.44
C SER A 468 -2.89 11.78 2.17
N GLU A 469 -4.00 12.50 1.99
CA GLU A 469 -4.04 13.93 1.74
C GLU A 469 -3.95 14.75 3.03
N THR A 470 -3.51 16.01 2.91
CA THR A 470 -3.63 16.98 4.00
C THR A 470 -5.05 17.53 4.09
N ILE A 471 -5.70 17.41 5.25
CA ILE A 471 -7.07 17.91 5.46
C ILE A 471 -7.10 19.44 5.39
N TRP A 472 -7.87 20.00 4.45
CA TRP A 472 -8.11 21.44 4.31
C TRP A 472 -9.53 21.80 4.72
N ARG A 473 -9.68 22.47 5.88
CA ARG A 473 -11.00 22.80 6.46
C ARG A 473 -11.46 24.19 6.03
N LEU A 474 -12.59 24.26 5.36
CA LEU A 474 -13.28 25.52 5.09
C LEU A 474 -13.88 26.09 6.39
N PRO A 475 -13.95 27.43 6.53
CA PRO A 475 -14.49 28.11 7.71
C PRO A 475 -16.04 28.11 7.76
N ARG A 476 -16.67 27.22 6.98
CA ARG A 476 -18.11 27.07 6.78
C ARG A 476 -18.39 25.64 6.35
N CYS A 477 -19.66 25.25 6.26
CA CYS A 477 -20.09 24.01 5.62
C CYS A 477 -19.47 23.88 4.22
N TYR A 478 -18.92 22.71 3.93
CA TYR A 478 -18.13 22.49 2.71
C TYR A 478 -18.98 22.42 1.42
N VAL A 479 -20.31 22.42 1.53
CA VAL A 479 -21.26 22.42 0.40
C VAL A 479 -22.31 23.53 0.54
N ALA A 480 -22.85 23.93 -0.60
CA ALA A 480 -23.99 24.81 -0.75
C ALA A 480 -24.87 24.20 -1.84
N TYR A 481 -26.16 24.16 -1.62
CA TYR A 481 -27.11 23.45 -2.45
C TYR A 481 -28.00 24.44 -3.18
N GLN A 482 -28.08 24.30 -4.50
CA GLN A 482 -29.10 24.97 -5.29
C GLN A 482 -30.32 24.05 -5.41
N PRO A 483 -31.47 24.42 -4.85
CA PRO A 483 -32.68 23.62 -4.95
C PRO A 483 -33.16 23.51 -6.40
N SER A 484 -33.77 22.38 -6.74
CA SER A 484 -34.36 22.17 -8.06
C SER A 484 -35.57 23.12 -8.28
N PRO A 485 -35.71 23.71 -9.47
CA PRO A 485 -36.85 24.56 -9.80
C PRO A 485 -38.19 23.80 -9.82
N GLU A 486 -38.15 22.46 -9.92
CA GLU A 486 -39.31 21.57 -9.83
C GLU A 486 -39.75 21.26 -8.39
N ALA A 487 -39.06 21.78 -7.38
CA ALA A 487 -39.43 21.58 -5.98
C ALA A 487 -40.77 22.27 -5.63
N LEU A 488 -41.68 21.53 -4.99
CA LEU A 488 -43.01 22.02 -4.63
C LEU A 488 -42.99 22.96 -3.40
N GLU A 489 -44.10 23.68 -3.16
CA GLU A 489 -44.28 24.46 -1.93
C GLU A 489 -44.34 23.59 -0.67
N VAL A 490 -43.89 24.11 0.47
CA VAL A 490 -43.97 23.36 1.75
C VAL A 490 -45.43 23.26 2.17
N ASN A 491 -45.95 22.04 2.32
CA ASN A 491 -47.30 21.79 2.85
C ASN A 491 -47.32 21.83 4.40
N PRO A 492 -48.49 22.00 5.03
CA PRO A 492 -48.66 21.81 6.46
C PRO A 492 -48.20 20.43 6.93
N LEU A 493 -47.89 20.29 8.23
CA LEU A 493 -47.43 19.01 8.81
C LEU A 493 -48.46 17.89 8.55
N PRO A 494 -48.08 16.80 7.86
CA PRO A 494 -48.99 15.69 7.52
C PRO A 494 -49.69 15.07 8.72
N ALA A 495 -48.96 14.88 9.83
CA ALA A 495 -49.48 14.27 11.06
C ALA A 495 -50.70 14.99 11.66
N LEU A 496 -50.89 16.29 11.38
CA LEU A 496 -52.08 17.03 11.83
C LEU A 496 -53.37 16.60 11.12
N SER A 497 -53.25 15.99 9.95
CA SER A 497 -54.38 15.51 9.14
C SER A 497 -54.56 13.99 9.18
N SER A 498 -53.47 13.24 9.27
CA SER A 498 -53.47 11.78 9.32
C SER A 498 -53.67 11.22 10.74
N GLU A 499 -53.49 12.05 11.77
CA GLU A 499 -53.49 11.67 13.19
C GLU A 499 -52.40 10.64 13.59
N TYR A 500 -51.35 10.49 12.76
CA TYR A 500 -50.16 9.70 13.08
C TYR A 500 -48.89 10.29 12.45
N ILE A 501 -47.74 10.04 13.08
CA ILE A 501 -46.42 10.42 12.55
C ILE A 501 -45.98 9.46 11.45
N THR A 502 -45.47 10.03 10.37
CA THR A 502 -44.80 9.31 9.28
C THR A 502 -43.31 9.67 9.25
N PHE A 503 -42.47 8.70 9.59
CA PHE A 503 -41.05 8.76 9.33
C PHE A 503 -40.77 8.45 7.85
N GLY A 504 -39.67 8.97 7.31
CA GLY A 504 -39.29 8.68 5.93
C GLY A 504 -37.78 8.59 5.72
N CYS A 505 -37.35 7.76 4.78
CA CYS A 505 -35.98 7.74 4.29
C CYS A 505 -35.96 7.53 2.77
N LEU A 506 -35.58 8.58 2.03
CA LEU A 506 -35.49 8.56 0.56
C LEU A 506 -34.05 8.40 0.03
N ASN A 507 -33.11 8.08 0.93
CA ASN A 507 -31.74 7.68 0.59
C ASN A 507 -31.72 6.45 -0.33
N ASN A 508 -30.58 6.23 -1.00
CA ASN A 508 -30.37 4.98 -1.72
C ASN A 508 -30.51 3.80 -0.73
N PHE A 509 -31.29 2.80 -1.11
CA PHE A 509 -31.55 1.60 -0.29
C PHE A 509 -30.25 0.90 0.13
N SER A 510 -29.18 0.98 -0.67
CA SER A 510 -27.85 0.44 -0.34
C SER A 510 -27.18 1.06 0.89
N LYS A 511 -27.66 2.21 1.38
CA LYS A 511 -27.17 2.85 2.61
C LYS A 511 -27.80 2.25 3.88
N LEU A 512 -28.82 1.41 3.73
CA LEU A 512 -29.46 0.72 4.85
C LEU A 512 -28.63 -0.50 5.26
N ASN A 513 -28.63 -0.80 6.56
CA ASN A 513 -27.98 -1.98 7.11
C ASN A 513 -28.80 -2.53 8.29
N PRO A 514 -28.59 -3.80 8.68
CA PRO A 514 -29.35 -4.44 9.76
C PRO A 514 -29.32 -3.65 11.08
N PHE A 515 -28.17 -3.08 11.45
CA PHE A 515 -28.04 -2.33 12.69
C PHE A 515 -28.92 -1.07 12.69
N LEU A 516 -28.85 -0.24 11.65
CA LEU A 516 -29.69 0.94 11.48
C LEU A 516 -31.19 0.57 11.49
N LEU A 517 -31.56 -0.45 10.72
CA LEU A 517 -32.95 -0.92 10.61
C LEU A 517 -33.49 -1.40 11.96
N SER A 518 -32.67 -2.06 12.77
CA SER A 518 -33.07 -2.47 14.13
C SER A 518 -33.38 -1.28 15.05
N LEU A 519 -32.72 -0.14 14.86
CA LEU A 519 -32.98 1.09 15.64
C LEU A 519 -34.29 1.74 15.19
N TRP A 520 -34.55 1.77 13.88
CA TRP A 520 -35.82 2.25 13.35
C TRP A 520 -36.98 1.36 13.79
N ALA A 521 -36.83 0.03 13.76
CA ALA A 521 -37.83 -0.89 14.30
C ALA A 521 -38.15 -0.56 15.78
N LYS A 522 -37.16 -0.26 16.62
CA LYS A 522 -37.38 0.19 18.01
C LYS A 522 -38.18 1.49 18.10
N ILE A 523 -37.93 2.46 17.22
CA ILE A 523 -38.71 3.71 17.15
C ILE A 523 -40.17 3.40 16.84
N LEU A 524 -40.43 2.58 15.82
CA LEU A 524 -41.79 2.21 15.41
C LEU A 524 -42.52 1.36 16.46
N GLN A 525 -41.80 0.52 17.20
CA GLN A 525 -42.37 -0.26 18.32
C GLN A 525 -42.76 0.63 19.49
N ALA A 526 -41.97 1.67 19.78
CA ALA A 526 -42.30 2.65 20.81
C ALA A 526 -43.47 3.57 20.41
N LEU A 527 -43.69 3.75 19.10
CA LEU A 527 -44.76 4.55 18.52
C LEU A 527 -45.67 3.68 17.62
N PRO A 528 -46.53 2.83 18.17
CA PRO A 528 -47.24 1.79 17.40
C PRO A 528 -48.18 2.31 16.31
N GLN A 529 -48.58 3.59 16.37
CA GLN A 529 -49.39 4.24 15.34
C GLN A 529 -48.54 4.85 14.21
N SER A 530 -47.22 4.99 14.39
CA SER A 530 -46.37 5.61 13.37
C SER A 530 -46.26 4.76 12.11
N ARG A 531 -45.90 5.44 11.01
CA ARG A 531 -45.59 4.84 9.71
C ARG A 531 -44.15 5.15 9.30
N LEU A 532 -43.60 4.35 8.41
CA LEU A 532 -42.29 4.55 7.79
C LEU A 532 -42.39 4.40 6.28
N ILE A 533 -41.98 5.42 5.54
CA ILE A 533 -41.82 5.39 4.09
C ILE A 533 -40.36 5.13 3.74
N LEU A 534 -40.09 4.08 2.97
CA LEU A 534 -38.74 3.74 2.47
C LEU A 534 -38.71 3.72 0.95
N LYS A 535 -37.73 4.39 0.35
CA LYS A 535 -37.48 4.31 -1.08
C LYS A 535 -36.70 3.03 -1.42
N SER A 536 -37.27 2.16 -2.24
CA SER A 536 -36.61 0.98 -2.81
C SER A 536 -36.03 1.29 -4.20
N HIS A 537 -34.92 0.65 -4.56
CA HIS A 537 -34.28 0.78 -5.87
C HIS A 537 -34.32 -0.51 -6.70
N TYR A 538 -35.03 -1.54 -6.23
CA TYR A 538 -35.25 -2.74 -7.03
C TYR A 538 -36.22 -2.42 -8.18
N HIS A 539 -35.86 -2.82 -9.39
CA HIS A 539 -36.40 -2.27 -10.64
C HIS A 539 -37.85 -2.69 -10.96
N ASN A 540 -38.56 -3.34 -10.03
CA ASN A 540 -40.00 -3.57 -10.08
C ASN A 540 -40.53 -3.98 -8.69
N LEU A 541 -41.09 -3.07 -7.89
CA LEU A 541 -41.97 -3.51 -6.78
C LEU A 541 -43.25 -4.22 -7.31
N ASP A 542 -43.48 -4.18 -8.62
CA ASP A 542 -44.46 -5.01 -9.34
C ASP A 542 -44.03 -6.49 -9.46
N ASP A 543 -42.76 -6.83 -9.18
CA ASP A 543 -42.30 -8.21 -9.04
C ASP A 543 -42.64 -8.71 -7.61
N PRO A 544 -43.58 -9.67 -7.48
CA PRO A 544 -43.99 -10.17 -6.17
C PRO A 544 -42.86 -10.82 -5.37
N GLU A 545 -41.86 -11.42 -6.03
CA GLU A 545 -40.77 -12.14 -5.35
C GLU A 545 -39.72 -11.18 -4.76
N GLU A 546 -39.37 -10.11 -5.47
CA GLU A 546 -38.46 -9.07 -4.96
C GLU A 546 -39.10 -8.31 -3.78
N LYS A 547 -40.37 -7.92 -3.93
CA LYS A 547 -41.11 -7.25 -2.86
C LYS A 547 -41.21 -8.13 -1.61
N GLN A 548 -41.55 -9.41 -1.79
CA GLN A 548 -41.60 -10.37 -0.68
C GLN A 548 -40.24 -10.54 0.00
N SER A 549 -39.15 -10.51 -0.75
CA SER A 549 -37.79 -10.64 -0.20
C SER A 549 -37.41 -9.43 0.68
N VAL A 550 -37.73 -8.21 0.23
CA VAL A 550 -37.49 -6.99 1.03
C VAL A 550 -38.39 -6.96 2.28
N GLU A 551 -39.66 -7.36 2.14
CA GLU A 551 -40.61 -7.47 3.25
C GLU A 551 -40.15 -8.50 4.30
N LEU A 552 -39.68 -9.68 3.89
CA LEU A 552 -39.11 -10.69 4.79
C LEU A 552 -37.87 -10.14 5.52
N PHE A 553 -36.97 -9.48 4.81
CA PHE A 553 -35.79 -8.86 5.41
C PHE A 553 -36.17 -7.83 6.48
N LEU A 554 -37.17 -6.98 6.22
CA LEU A 554 -37.65 -6.01 7.20
C LEU A 554 -38.32 -6.70 8.41
N GLN A 555 -39.08 -7.78 8.20
CA GLN A 555 -39.64 -8.58 9.29
C GLN A 555 -38.55 -9.17 10.19
N GLU A 556 -37.47 -9.70 9.62
CA GLU A 556 -36.33 -10.23 10.37
C GLU A 556 -35.63 -9.16 11.22
N GLN A 557 -35.64 -7.90 10.77
CA GLN A 557 -35.13 -6.77 11.56
C GLN A 557 -36.12 -6.25 12.62
N GLY A 558 -37.30 -6.87 12.75
CA GLY A 558 -38.28 -6.58 13.78
C GLY A 558 -39.35 -5.54 13.41
N PHE A 559 -39.52 -5.24 12.12
CA PHE A 559 -40.60 -4.37 11.66
C PHE A 559 -41.96 -5.09 11.63
N ASN A 560 -43.01 -4.36 12.02
CA ASN A 560 -44.37 -4.70 11.60
C ASN A 560 -44.61 -4.10 10.21
N LEU A 561 -44.79 -4.95 9.20
CA LEU A 561 -44.96 -4.50 7.80
C LEU A 561 -46.19 -3.61 7.59
N GLU A 562 -47.21 -3.69 8.44
CA GLU A 562 -48.35 -2.77 8.36
C GLU A 562 -47.97 -1.31 8.64
N GLN A 563 -46.81 -1.08 9.26
CA GLN A 563 -46.28 0.26 9.50
C GLN A 563 -45.32 0.73 8.41
N VAL A 564 -44.91 -0.12 7.46
CA VAL A 564 -43.88 0.21 6.46
C VAL A 564 -44.48 0.27 5.07
N GLU A 565 -44.21 1.36 4.35
CA GLU A 565 -44.54 1.52 2.94
C GLU A 565 -43.25 1.59 2.12
N LEU A 566 -43.10 0.65 1.18
CA LEU A 566 -42.03 0.65 0.18
C LEU A 566 -42.51 1.42 -1.04
N ILE A 567 -41.71 2.39 -1.49
CA ILE A 567 -42.01 3.23 -2.66
C ILE A 567 -40.89 3.08 -3.68
N ASP A 568 -41.25 2.95 -4.96
CA ASP A 568 -40.31 2.99 -6.08
C ASP A 568 -39.74 4.38 -6.32
N SER A 569 -38.59 4.44 -6.98
CA SER A 569 -38.01 5.73 -7.37
C SER A 569 -38.87 6.42 -8.44
N PRO A 570 -39.46 7.61 -8.15
CA PRO A 570 -40.33 8.26 -9.13
C PRO A 570 -39.55 8.70 -10.37
N THR A 571 -40.20 8.60 -11.54
CA THR A 571 -39.59 8.96 -12.83
C THR A 571 -39.65 10.47 -13.11
N LEU A 572 -40.61 11.18 -12.51
CA LEU A 572 -40.76 12.63 -12.60
C LEU A 572 -40.24 13.32 -11.33
N ALA A 573 -39.59 14.47 -11.48
CA ALA A 573 -39.05 15.25 -10.37
C ALA A 573 -40.16 15.74 -9.42
N GLU A 574 -41.31 16.14 -9.96
CA GLU A 574 -42.47 16.57 -9.18
C GLU A 574 -42.98 15.46 -8.24
N ASP A 575 -43.09 14.23 -8.75
CA ASP A 575 -43.51 13.06 -7.97
C ASP A 575 -42.50 12.73 -6.85
N TYR A 576 -41.20 12.90 -7.12
CA TYR A 576 -40.16 12.77 -6.10
C TYR A 576 -40.32 13.79 -4.97
N PHE A 577 -40.52 15.07 -5.29
CA PHE A 577 -40.70 16.09 -4.26
C PHE A 577 -42.03 15.94 -3.51
N ALA A 578 -43.08 15.45 -4.18
CA ALA A 578 -44.37 15.15 -3.55
C ALA A 578 -44.27 14.07 -2.46
N LEU A 579 -43.28 13.17 -2.49
CA LEU A 579 -43.05 12.20 -1.40
C LEU A 579 -42.73 12.90 -0.06
N TYR A 580 -42.00 14.03 -0.07
CA TYR A 580 -41.70 14.79 1.14
C TYR A 580 -42.93 15.48 1.75
N HIS A 581 -44.03 15.64 0.99
CA HIS A 581 -45.31 16.10 1.54
C HIS A 581 -46.00 15.05 2.42
N ARG A 582 -45.51 13.81 2.42
CA ARG A 582 -46.05 12.70 3.22
C ARG A 582 -45.21 12.40 4.46
N ILE A 583 -44.04 13.01 4.59
CA ILE A 583 -43.06 12.71 5.63
C ILE A 583 -43.04 13.84 6.66
N ASP A 584 -43.18 13.47 7.94
CA ASP A 584 -43.09 14.39 9.08
C ASP A 584 -41.65 14.56 9.56
N ILE A 585 -40.90 13.46 9.65
CA ILE A 585 -39.48 13.44 10.05
C ILE A 585 -38.69 12.52 9.11
N HIS A 586 -37.59 13.02 8.56
CA HIS A 586 -36.67 12.20 7.79
C HIS A 586 -35.62 11.56 8.70
N LEU A 587 -35.46 10.24 8.62
CA LEU A 587 -34.43 9.49 9.33
C LEU A 587 -33.21 9.33 8.43
N ASP A 588 -32.08 9.93 8.81
CA ASP A 588 -30.83 9.80 8.07
C ASP A 588 -30.18 8.42 8.29
N THR A 589 -29.39 7.98 7.32
CA THR A 589 -28.71 6.67 7.34
C THR A 589 -27.31 6.78 7.96
N PHE A 590 -26.80 5.71 8.58
CA PHE A 590 -25.40 5.63 9.04
C PHE A 590 -24.91 4.17 8.99
N PRO A 591 -23.61 3.91 8.73
CA PRO A 591 -22.49 4.86 8.75
C PRO A 591 -22.39 5.77 7.52
N TYR A 592 -23.18 5.54 6.47
CA TYR A 592 -23.20 6.40 5.28
C TYR A 592 -24.41 7.34 5.32
N ASN A 593 -24.19 8.61 5.65
CA ASN A 593 -25.25 9.63 5.66
C ASN A 593 -25.77 10.02 4.27
N GLY A 594 -26.95 10.63 4.25
CA GLY A 594 -27.46 11.41 3.13
C GLY A 594 -26.67 12.70 2.92
N CYS A 595 -26.75 13.23 1.70
CA CYS A 595 -26.22 14.56 1.37
C CYS A 595 -27.28 15.32 0.56
N THR A 596 -27.42 15.03 -0.73
CA THR A 596 -28.46 15.65 -1.59
C THR A 596 -29.88 15.41 -1.06
N THR A 597 -30.17 14.18 -0.64
CA THR A 597 -31.46 13.79 -0.04
C THR A 597 -31.74 14.55 1.25
N THR A 598 -30.73 14.79 2.08
CA THR A 598 -30.84 15.62 3.29
C THR A 598 -31.14 17.07 2.91
N CYS A 599 -30.47 17.62 1.90
CA CYS A 599 -30.76 18.96 1.41
C CYS A 599 -32.19 19.08 0.82
N ASP A 600 -32.63 18.08 0.05
CA ASP A 600 -34.00 18.03 -0.49
C ASP A 600 -35.04 17.98 0.64
N ALA A 601 -34.84 17.13 1.65
CA ALA A 601 -35.73 17.02 2.80
C ALA A 601 -35.88 18.37 3.52
N LEU A 602 -34.75 19.00 3.85
CA LEU A 602 -34.73 20.30 4.54
C LEU A 602 -35.38 21.40 3.70
N TRP A 603 -35.13 21.42 2.38
CA TRP A 603 -35.76 22.35 1.45
C TRP A 603 -37.29 22.18 1.36
N MET A 604 -37.75 20.94 1.47
CA MET A 604 -39.18 20.58 1.51
C MET A 604 -39.83 20.75 2.89
N GLY A 605 -39.10 21.30 3.86
CA GLY A 605 -39.60 21.55 5.22
C GLY A 605 -39.65 20.29 6.08
N VAL A 606 -38.97 19.21 5.70
CA VAL A 606 -38.89 17.98 6.49
C VAL A 606 -37.63 18.03 7.36
N PRO A 607 -37.74 18.09 8.71
CA PRO A 607 -36.57 18.01 9.56
C PRO A 607 -35.91 16.63 9.47
N VAL A 608 -34.58 16.60 9.54
CA VAL A 608 -33.78 15.38 9.39
C VAL A 608 -33.08 15.08 10.71
N LEU A 609 -33.25 13.86 11.21
CA LEU A 609 -32.52 13.34 12.37
C LEU A 609 -31.33 12.50 11.91
N THR A 610 -30.12 12.85 12.36
CA THR A 610 -28.88 12.16 11.98
C THR A 610 -28.07 11.69 13.19
N LEU A 611 -27.11 10.79 12.95
CA LEU A 611 -26.15 10.32 13.94
C LEU A 611 -24.74 10.67 13.46
N ALA A 612 -24.01 11.46 14.26
CA ALA A 612 -22.62 11.83 13.99
C ALA A 612 -21.67 10.70 14.41
N GLY A 613 -20.91 10.17 13.45
CA GLY A 613 -19.91 9.11 13.69
C GLY A 613 -18.49 9.62 13.92
N ASP A 614 -17.52 8.75 13.65
CA ASP A 614 -16.08 9.00 13.77
C ASP A 614 -15.39 9.29 12.42
N ARG A 615 -16.10 9.14 11.30
CA ARG A 615 -15.58 9.36 9.93
C ARG A 615 -16.36 10.41 9.17
N LYS A 616 -15.75 11.04 8.16
CA LYS A 616 -16.34 12.05 7.28
C LYS A 616 -17.69 11.62 6.71
N ILE A 617 -17.76 10.39 6.18
CA ILE A 617 -18.97 9.84 5.55
C ILE A 617 -20.17 9.72 6.51
N GLN A 618 -19.89 9.62 7.83
CA GLN A 618 -20.88 9.56 8.90
C GLN A 618 -21.08 10.91 9.61
N ARG A 619 -20.44 11.98 9.12
CA ARG A 619 -20.58 13.34 9.65
C ARG A 619 -21.22 14.30 8.65
N MET A 620 -21.70 13.80 7.51
CA MET A 620 -22.38 14.63 6.52
C MET A 620 -23.63 15.28 7.11
N GLY A 621 -24.49 14.49 7.74
CA GLY A 621 -25.67 15.01 8.42
C GLY A 621 -25.30 16.03 9.50
N ASN A 622 -24.22 15.77 10.26
CA ASN A 622 -23.71 16.70 11.27
C ASN A 622 -23.36 18.06 10.65
N SER A 623 -22.55 18.10 9.58
CA SER A 623 -22.18 19.38 8.94
C SER A 623 -23.38 20.14 8.38
N LEU A 624 -24.28 19.44 7.67
CA LEU A 624 -25.46 20.05 7.05
C LEU A 624 -26.43 20.64 8.11
N LEU A 625 -26.69 19.91 9.19
CA LEU A 625 -27.61 20.36 10.23
C LEU A 625 -27.03 21.49 11.07
N GLN A 626 -25.72 21.49 11.36
CA GLN A 626 -25.05 22.62 12.00
C GLN A 626 -25.17 23.89 11.14
N ALA A 627 -25.00 23.76 9.82
CA ALA A 627 -25.05 24.87 8.88
C ALA A 627 -26.40 25.63 8.89
N ILE A 628 -27.50 24.94 9.17
CA ILE A 628 -28.87 25.51 9.24
C ILE A 628 -29.35 25.78 10.67
N GLY A 629 -28.50 25.53 11.68
CA GLY A 629 -28.81 25.75 13.09
C GLY A 629 -29.70 24.68 13.73
N LEU A 630 -29.62 23.43 13.27
CA LEU A 630 -30.33 22.26 13.82
C LEU A 630 -29.39 21.31 14.59
N GLY A 631 -28.50 21.86 15.42
CA GLY A 631 -27.59 21.06 16.26
C GLY A 631 -28.32 20.04 17.16
N ASP A 632 -29.52 20.37 17.65
CA ASP A 632 -30.33 19.47 18.50
C ASP A 632 -30.84 18.23 17.75
N TRP A 633 -30.81 18.23 16.41
CA TRP A 633 -31.23 17.12 15.55
C TRP A 633 -30.08 16.17 15.21
N ILE A 634 -28.96 16.29 15.92
CA ILE A 634 -27.77 15.46 15.78
C ILE A 634 -27.66 14.60 17.04
N ALA A 635 -27.61 13.28 16.85
CA ALA A 635 -27.33 12.34 17.92
C ALA A 635 -25.86 11.91 17.91
N HIS A 636 -25.32 11.61 19.08
CA HIS A 636 -23.94 11.14 19.27
C HIS A 636 -23.86 9.68 19.74
N SER A 637 -25.02 9.04 19.91
CA SER A 637 -25.11 7.60 20.16
C SER A 637 -26.37 6.99 19.53
N PRO A 638 -26.38 5.68 19.24
CA PRO A 638 -27.58 4.99 18.77
C PRO A 638 -28.79 5.10 19.70
N GLU A 639 -28.54 5.12 21.01
CA GLU A 639 -29.60 5.28 22.04
C GLU A 639 -30.19 6.69 21.99
N GLU A 640 -29.33 7.71 21.94
CA GLU A 640 -29.77 9.10 21.80
C GLU A 640 -30.56 9.31 20.50
N TYR A 641 -30.15 8.69 19.39
CA TYR A 641 -30.87 8.76 18.12
C TYR A 641 -32.31 8.25 18.25
N VAL A 642 -32.50 7.06 18.85
CA VAL A 642 -33.84 6.50 19.10
C VAL A 642 -34.66 7.39 20.03
N ASN A 643 -34.07 7.87 21.13
CA ASN A 643 -34.75 8.71 22.10
C ASN A 643 -35.17 10.06 21.52
N LYS A 644 -34.32 10.70 20.71
CA LYS A 644 -34.63 11.95 19.99
C LYS A 644 -35.77 11.73 18.99
N ALA A 645 -35.73 10.65 18.20
CA ALA A 645 -36.80 10.35 17.25
C ALA A 645 -38.17 10.22 17.95
N ILE A 646 -38.22 9.49 19.07
CA ILE A 646 -39.44 9.31 19.86
C ILE A 646 -39.90 10.64 20.47
N THR A 647 -38.98 11.40 21.05
CA THR A 647 -39.28 12.67 21.73
C THR A 647 -39.82 13.71 20.74
N PHE A 648 -39.15 13.88 19.60
CA PHE A 648 -39.57 14.85 18.59
C PHE A 648 -40.93 14.46 18.00
N ALA A 649 -41.14 13.18 17.68
CA ALA A 649 -42.41 12.69 17.14
C ALA A 649 -43.63 12.92 18.06
N GLN A 650 -43.43 13.18 19.36
CA GLN A 650 -44.51 13.48 20.30
C GLN A 650 -44.89 14.97 20.34
N ASP A 651 -44.05 15.87 19.83
CA ASP A 651 -44.29 17.32 19.83
C ASP A 651 -44.65 17.82 18.42
N LEU A 652 -45.90 17.58 18.02
CA LEU A 652 -46.40 17.95 16.69
C LEU A 652 -46.38 19.47 16.47
N GLU A 653 -46.56 20.27 17.52
CA GLU A 653 -46.55 21.74 17.42
C GLU A 653 -45.13 22.23 17.07
N ALA A 654 -44.11 21.70 17.75
CA ALA A 654 -42.72 22.03 17.45
C ALA A 654 -42.31 21.61 16.04
N ILE A 655 -42.68 20.41 15.58
CA ILE A 655 -42.36 19.95 14.22
C ILE A 655 -43.12 20.79 13.17
N ALA A 656 -44.38 21.12 13.40
CA ALA A 656 -45.15 21.96 12.47
C ALA A 656 -44.57 23.38 12.36
N SER A 657 -44.14 23.97 13.47
CA SER A 657 -43.44 25.25 13.48
C SER A 657 -42.08 25.16 12.80
N LEU A 658 -41.34 24.06 12.98
CA LEU A 658 -40.05 23.88 12.34
C LEU A 658 -40.22 23.74 10.82
N ARG A 659 -41.13 22.88 10.36
CA ARG A 659 -41.46 22.65 8.94
C ARG A 659 -41.73 23.94 8.18
N THR A 660 -42.58 24.80 8.74
CA THR A 660 -42.95 26.08 8.11
C THR A 660 -41.79 27.07 8.02
N SER A 661 -40.82 27.00 8.95
CA SER A 661 -39.65 27.90 8.96
C SER A 661 -38.43 27.36 8.21
N LEU A 662 -38.37 26.05 7.93
CA LEU A 662 -37.16 25.36 7.46
C LEU A 662 -36.66 25.88 6.11
N ARG A 663 -37.54 26.12 5.14
CA ARG A 663 -37.15 26.64 3.82
C ARG A 663 -36.50 28.03 3.93
N GLU A 664 -37.10 28.93 4.70
CA GLU A 664 -36.53 30.27 4.91
C GLU A 664 -35.20 30.20 5.68
N ARG A 665 -35.09 29.32 6.69
CA ARG A 665 -33.83 29.06 7.40
C ARG A 665 -32.75 28.55 6.44
N PHE A 666 -33.09 27.59 5.58
CA PHE A 666 -32.19 27.03 4.58
C PHE A 666 -31.66 28.12 3.65
N GLN A 667 -32.54 28.96 3.08
CA GLN A 667 -32.17 30.06 2.19
C GLN A 667 -31.20 31.05 2.84
N LYS A 668 -31.35 31.33 4.14
CA LYS A 668 -30.50 32.27 4.89
C LYS A 668 -29.24 31.63 5.49
N SER A 669 -29.11 30.30 5.37
CA SER A 669 -28.01 29.53 5.96
C SER A 669 -26.81 29.43 5.04
N GLN A 670 -25.74 28.80 5.54
CA GLN A 670 -24.59 28.43 4.71
C GLN A 670 -24.95 27.42 3.59
N LEU A 671 -26.05 26.67 3.69
CA LEU A 671 -26.44 25.76 2.61
C LEU A 671 -27.07 26.50 1.42
N GLY A 672 -27.71 27.65 1.64
CA GLY A 672 -28.28 28.48 0.56
C GLY A 672 -27.30 29.48 -0.05
N ASP A 673 -26.13 29.66 0.56
CA ASP A 673 -25.14 30.67 0.19
C ASP A 673 -24.06 30.12 -0.77
N ILE A 674 -24.40 30.03 -2.05
CA ILE A 674 -23.52 29.54 -3.12
C ILE A 674 -22.31 30.48 -3.30
N GLU A 675 -22.55 31.78 -3.38
CA GLU A 675 -21.50 32.78 -3.61
C GLU A 675 -20.46 32.75 -2.50
N GLY A 676 -20.89 32.66 -1.23
CA GLY A 676 -19.96 32.55 -0.12
C GLY A 676 -19.19 31.22 -0.10
N LEU A 677 -19.73 30.13 -0.65
CA LEU A 677 -18.99 28.86 -0.75
C LEU A 677 -17.93 28.99 -1.83
N THR A 678 -18.29 29.53 -3.00
CA THR A 678 -17.35 29.79 -4.08
C THR A 678 -16.22 30.70 -3.60
N LEU A 679 -16.54 31.79 -2.89
CA LEU A 679 -15.54 32.66 -2.28
C LEU A 679 -14.65 31.93 -1.25
N ALA A 680 -15.22 31.02 -0.45
CA ALA A 680 -14.44 30.23 0.51
C ALA A 680 -13.49 29.25 -0.20
N LEU A 681 -13.92 28.62 -1.29
CA LEU A 681 -13.08 27.76 -2.13
C LEU A 681 -11.99 28.57 -2.83
N GLU A 682 -12.31 29.73 -3.37
CA GLU A 682 -11.32 30.65 -3.97
C GLU A 682 -10.26 31.11 -2.97
N ASN A 683 -10.69 31.47 -1.77
CA ASN A 683 -9.77 31.81 -0.68
C ASN A 683 -8.91 30.60 -0.29
N ALA A 684 -9.47 29.38 -0.30
CA ALA A 684 -8.71 28.16 -0.07
C ALA A 684 -7.67 27.94 -1.18
N TYR A 685 -8.06 28.05 -2.44
CA TYR A 685 -7.16 27.93 -3.59
C TYR A 685 -6.03 28.97 -3.56
N GLN A 686 -6.35 30.23 -3.26
CA GLN A 686 -5.33 31.27 -3.09
C GLN A 686 -4.43 31.01 -1.90
N GLN A 687 -4.93 30.48 -0.80
CA GLN A 687 -4.11 30.12 0.36
C GLN A 687 -3.22 28.91 0.07
N MET A 688 -3.72 27.89 -0.61
CA MET A 688 -2.94 26.73 -1.07
C MET A 688 -1.85 27.20 -2.04
N TRP A 689 -2.20 28.05 -3.01
CA TRP A 689 -1.25 28.64 -3.94
C TRP A 689 -0.24 29.53 -3.25
N LYS A 690 -0.67 30.40 -2.33
CA LYS A 690 0.21 31.24 -1.53
C LYS A 690 1.11 30.41 -0.64
N LYS A 691 0.65 29.29 -0.11
CA LYS A 691 1.47 28.36 0.68
C LYS A 691 2.53 27.71 -0.19
N LEU A 692 2.17 27.24 -1.39
CA LEU A 692 3.14 26.76 -2.38
C LEU A 692 4.11 27.89 -2.78
N GLU A 693 3.62 29.10 -3.00
CA GLU A 693 4.43 30.28 -3.26
C GLU A 693 5.27 30.66 -2.06
N GLN A 694 4.88 30.47 -0.81
CA GLN A 694 5.71 30.73 0.37
C GLN A 694 6.74 29.62 0.57
N GLU A 695 6.42 28.40 0.17
CA GLU A 695 7.36 27.30 0.07
C GLU A 695 8.37 27.53 -1.09
N LYS A 696 7.98 28.28 -2.14
CA LYS A 696 8.82 28.67 -3.29
C LYS A 696 9.49 30.07 -3.17
N ILE A 697 8.88 30.98 -2.41
CA ILE A 697 9.12 32.42 -2.19
C ILE A 697 9.09 32.66 -0.67
N GLN A 698 9.77 31.81 0.09
CA GLN A 698 10.53 32.35 1.20
C GLN A 698 11.70 33.09 0.55
N PRO A 699 11.69 34.43 0.40
CA PRO A 699 12.95 35.11 0.58
C PRO A 699 13.41 34.72 1.98
N LEU A 700 14.60 34.14 2.05
CA LEU A 700 15.34 33.90 3.27
C LEU A 700 15.56 35.23 4.02
N GLU A 701 14.53 35.85 4.58
CA GLU A 701 14.68 36.84 5.66
C GLU A 701 15.02 36.11 6.96
N SER A 702 16.22 35.54 6.94
CA SER A 702 17.17 35.40 8.04
C SER A 702 18.34 34.49 7.65
N GLY A 703 18.42 33.97 6.42
CA GLY A 703 19.58 33.21 5.95
C GLY A 703 20.82 34.07 5.71
N ASP A 704 20.65 35.29 5.18
CA ASP A 704 21.80 36.16 4.88
C ASP A 704 22.50 36.66 6.14
N GLN A 705 21.76 36.89 7.24
CA GLN A 705 22.35 37.21 8.56
C GLN A 705 22.72 35.96 9.36
N GLN A 706 22.01 34.84 9.23
CA GLN A 706 22.39 33.61 9.92
C GLN A 706 23.63 32.97 9.31
N ILE A 707 23.76 32.81 7.99
CA ILE A 707 24.96 32.20 7.38
C ILE A 707 26.21 33.08 7.61
N SER A 708 26.07 34.42 7.57
CA SER A 708 27.15 35.36 7.86
C SER A 708 27.47 35.51 9.37
N ALA A 709 26.47 35.42 10.26
CA ALA A 709 26.70 35.36 11.72
C ALA A 709 27.15 33.97 12.20
N MET A 710 26.77 32.87 11.54
CA MET A 710 27.10 31.48 11.87
C MET A 710 28.58 31.16 11.61
N ARG A 711 29.20 31.81 10.62
CA ARG A 711 30.65 31.68 10.33
C ARG A 711 31.55 32.60 11.15
N SER A 712 30.99 33.53 11.93
CA SER A 712 31.78 34.49 12.73
C SER A 712 32.53 33.86 13.92
N GLN A 713 32.41 32.54 14.14
CA GLN A 713 33.09 31.81 15.20
C GLN A 713 34.17 30.83 14.71
N THR A 714 34.29 30.59 13.40
CA THR A 714 35.27 29.66 12.79
C THR A 714 36.08 30.35 11.68
N GLU A 715 36.52 31.59 11.93
CA GLU A 715 37.50 32.25 11.06
C GLU A 715 38.85 31.53 11.18
N THR A 716 39.21 30.70 10.19
CA THR A 716 40.61 30.52 9.76
C THR A 716 40.80 29.62 8.52
N GLN A 717 39.81 28.82 8.11
CA GLN A 717 39.99 27.87 6.98
C GLN A 717 38.86 27.90 5.94
N SER A 718 39.21 27.69 4.67
CA SER A 718 38.28 27.54 3.55
C SER A 718 37.39 26.29 3.75
N PRO A 719 36.07 26.32 3.44
CA PRO A 719 35.19 25.14 3.53
C PRO A 719 35.69 23.93 2.75
N LEU A 720 36.37 24.14 1.62
CA LEU A 720 37.00 23.07 0.85
C LEU A 720 38.20 22.47 1.59
N ASN A 721 39.01 23.28 2.27
CA ASN A 721 40.11 22.77 3.10
C ASN A 721 39.58 21.92 4.25
N TYR A 722 38.44 22.32 4.83
CA TYR A 722 37.76 21.56 5.88
C TYR A 722 37.22 20.22 5.35
N TYR A 723 36.60 20.21 4.16
CA TYR A 723 36.21 18.96 3.50
C TYR A 723 37.42 18.07 3.16
N SER A 724 38.54 18.64 2.69
CA SER A 724 39.78 17.89 2.43
C SER A 724 40.31 17.23 3.69
N GLN A 725 40.25 17.89 4.85
CA GLN A 725 40.62 17.28 6.13
C GLN A 725 39.68 16.14 6.51
N TYR A 726 38.38 16.30 6.31
CA TYR A 726 37.41 15.20 6.49
C TYR A 726 37.76 14.00 5.60
N VAL A 727 38.07 14.23 4.31
CA VAL A 727 38.47 13.14 3.39
C VAL A 727 39.77 12.49 3.87
N GLN A 728 40.82 13.26 4.18
CA GLN A 728 42.11 12.71 4.64
C GLN A 728 42.00 11.93 5.95
N LYS A 729 41.15 12.39 6.88
CA LYS A 729 40.90 11.73 8.16
C LYS A 729 40.22 10.37 7.97
N ASN A 730 39.29 10.27 7.02
CA ASN A 730 38.51 9.05 6.79
C ASN A 730 39.15 8.15 5.71
N CYS A 731 39.99 8.69 4.83
CA CYS A 731 40.69 8.01 3.74
C CYS A 731 42.21 8.32 3.82
N PRO A 732 42.94 7.76 4.80
CA PRO A 732 44.33 8.12 5.08
C PRO A 732 45.33 7.78 3.95
N GLN A 733 44.91 7.00 2.96
CA GLN A 733 45.72 6.67 1.78
C GLN A 733 45.69 7.78 0.71
N MET A 734 44.74 8.72 0.77
CA MET A 734 44.62 9.82 -0.19
C MET A 734 45.55 10.98 0.19
N THR A 735 46.40 11.42 -0.74
CA THR A 735 47.27 12.58 -0.52
C THR A 735 46.47 13.90 -0.63
N SER A 736 47.06 15.03 -0.19
CA SER A 736 46.41 16.34 -0.38
C SER A 736 46.23 16.69 -1.86
N GLU A 737 47.19 16.30 -2.71
CA GLU A 737 47.13 16.55 -4.15
C GLU A 737 46.00 15.74 -4.82
N ASP A 738 45.77 14.50 -4.38
CA ASP A 738 44.65 13.67 -4.85
C ASP A 738 43.29 14.30 -4.44
N CYS A 739 43.21 14.84 -3.23
CA CYS A 739 42.00 15.53 -2.75
C CYS A 739 41.70 16.79 -3.57
N ASP A 740 42.72 17.63 -3.82
CA ASP A 740 42.55 18.87 -4.59
C ASP A 740 42.08 18.58 -6.02
N GLN A 741 42.62 17.54 -6.67
CA GLN A 741 42.18 17.11 -8.00
C GLN A 741 40.73 16.59 -8.00
N LEU A 742 40.34 15.83 -6.98
CA LEU A 742 38.98 15.28 -6.87
C LEU A 742 37.93 16.34 -6.56
N LEU A 743 38.31 17.44 -5.90
CA LEU A 743 37.40 18.49 -5.44
C LEU A 743 37.34 19.70 -6.37
N ALA A 744 38.09 19.71 -7.48
CA ALA A 744 38.11 20.80 -8.46
C ALA A 744 36.69 21.21 -8.95
N PHE A 745 35.71 20.30 -8.95
CA PHE A 745 34.33 20.60 -9.33
C PHE A 745 33.61 21.57 -8.36
N ALA A 746 34.15 21.73 -7.14
CA ALA A 746 33.56 22.48 -6.04
C ALA A 746 34.25 23.84 -5.78
N ASP A 747 35.36 24.15 -6.47
CA ASP A 747 36.12 25.41 -6.33
C ASP A 747 35.27 26.68 -6.51
N ASN A 748 34.23 26.59 -7.34
CA ASN A 748 33.32 27.70 -7.64
C ASN A 748 32.00 27.67 -6.84
N THR A 749 31.90 26.84 -5.80
CA THR A 749 30.69 26.76 -4.95
C THR A 749 30.45 28.09 -4.25
N ASN A 750 29.28 28.71 -4.43
CA ASN A 750 28.89 29.86 -3.63
C ASN A 750 28.43 29.42 -2.23
N TRP A 751 29.37 29.40 -1.29
CA TRP A 751 29.15 28.93 0.07
C TRP A 751 28.25 29.80 0.94
N ASN A 752 28.12 31.08 0.61
CA ASN A 752 27.36 32.04 1.41
C ASN A 752 25.96 32.26 0.84
N GLN A 753 25.82 32.18 -0.49
CA GLN A 753 24.56 32.36 -1.22
C GLN A 753 24.46 31.30 -2.33
N PRO A 754 24.19 30.02 -1.99
CA PRO A 754 24.05 28.97 -2.99
C PRO A 754 22.91 29.32 -3.98
N THR A 755 23.23 29.29 -5.27
CA THR A 755 22.33 29.69 -6.37
C THR A 755 21.88 28.50 -7.23
N THR A 756 22.60 27.37 -7.13
CA THR A 756 22.25 26.12 -7.81
C THR A 756 21.86 25.04 -6.80
N LEU A 757 20.98 24.11 -7.18
CA LEU A 757 20.50 23.04 -6.29
C LEU A 757 21.65 22.15 -5.73
N ARG A 758 22.76 22.02 -6.47
CA ARG A 758 23.96 21.30 -6.03
C ARG A 758 24.75 22.05 -4.95
N GLU A 759 24.78 23.38 -4.98
CA GLU A 759 25.49 24.17 -3.95
C GLU A 759 24.79 24.07 -2.60
N TRP A 760 23.46 23.99 -2.58
CA TRP A 760 22.69 23.70 -1.35
C TRP A 760 23.14 22.39 -0.70
N ASN A 761 23.35 21.33 -1.49
CA ASN A 761 23.93 20.09 -1.00
C ASN A 761 25.32 20.29 -0.38
N ASN A 762 26.23 20.98 -1.10
CA ASN A 762 27.60 21.16 -0.64
C ASN A 762 27.67 21.93 0.69
N VAL A 763 26.85 22.97 0.86
CA VAL A 763 26.75 23.73 2.12
C VAL A 763 26.29 22.83 3.27
N ALA A 764 25.24 22.03 3.05
CA ALA A 764 24.74 21.12 4.07
C ALA A 764 25.76 20.05 4.46
N VAL A 765 26.52 19.51 3.50
CA VAL A 765 27.56 18.51 3.78
C VAL A 765 28.64 19.05 4.73
N ILE A 766 29.05 20.32 4.60
CA ILE A 766 29.98 20.94 5.55
C ILE A 766 29.35 21.02 6.94
N MET A 767 28.09 21.45 7.05
CA MET A 767 27.38 21.52 8.33
C MET A 767 27.26 20.15 9.01
N LEU A 768 27.07 19.08 8.23
CA LEU A 768 27.02 17.71 8.74
C LEU A 768 28.37 17.21 9.27
N ILE A 769 29.46 17.58 8.59
CA ILE A 769 30.81 17.29 9.09
C ILE A 769 31.06 18.04 10.39
N GLU A 770 30.73 19.34 10.45
CA GLU A 770 30.86 20.13 11.68
C GLU A 770 30.01 19.55 12.83
N ALA A 771 28.80 19.07 12.53
CA ALA A 771 27.92 18.43 13.49
C ALA A 771 28.51 17.12 14.05
N GLU A 772 29.18 16.32 13.21
CA GLU A 772 29.87 15.11 13.63
C GLU A 772 31.10 15.41 14.52
N GLU A 773 31.83 16.49 14.24
CA GLU A 773 33.07 16.80 14.97
C GLU A 773 32.87 17.52 16.31
N THR A 774 31.79 18.27 16.46
CA THR A 774 31.51 18.98 17.73
C THR A 774 31.13 18.01 18.86
N GLN A 775 31.64 18.28 20.07
CA GLN A 775 31.25 17.60 21.31
C GLN A 775 30.07 18.31 22.02
N ASP A 776 29.73 19.53 21.60
CA ASP A 776 28.58 20.28 22.12
C ASP A 776 27.29 19.80 21.45
N ILE A 777 26.44 19.11 22.22
CA ILE A 777 25.17 18.54 21.75
C ILE A 777 24.18 19.63 21.30
N ALA A 778 24.14 20.77 21.99
CA ALA A 778 23.25 21.87 21.62
C ALA A 778 23.67 22.48 20.28
N PHE A 779 24.98 22.67 20.11
CA PHE A 779 25.54 23.14 18.84
C PHE A 779 25.38 22.11 17.72
N ARG A 780 25.58 20.81 17.99
CA ARG A 780 25.30 19.71 17.05
C ARG A 780 23.85 19.74 16.57
N LYS A 781 22.89 19.86 17.48
CA LYS A 781 21.46 19.95 17.17
C LYS A 781 21.15 21.16 16.29
N GLN A 782 21.75 22.31 16.62
CA GLN A 782 21.60 23.52 15.81
C GLN A 782 22.14 23.30 14.38
N LEU A 783 23.35 22.78 14.24
CA LEU A 783 23.96 22.48 12.93
C LEU A 783 23.11 21.49 12.12
N LEU A 784 22.58 20.44 12.75
CA LEU A 784 21.75 19.45 12.07
C LEU A 784 20.42 20.05 11.59
N ASN A 785 19.75 20.85 12.43
CA ASN A 785 18.52 21.54 12.03
C ASN A 785 18.76 22.51 10.87
N ASN A 786 19.92 23.19 10.87
CA ASN A 786 20.32 24.05 9.76
C ASN A 786 20.58 23.23 8.49
N ALA A 787 21.29 22.09 8.60
CA ALA A 787 21.54 21.20 7.48
C ALA A 787 20.23 20.67 6.88
N ILE A 788 19.25 20.29 7.71
CA ILE A 788 17.90 19.89 7.25
C ILE A 788 17.25 21.04 6.48
N ALA A 789 17.26 22.27 7.02
CA ALA A 789 16.66 23.42 6.36
C ALA A 789 17.33 23.73 5.00
N VAL A 790 18.67 23.64 4.93
CA VAL A 790 19.44 23.83 3.69
C VAL A 790 19.14 22.73 2.68
N LEU A 791 19.06 21.46 3.11
CA LEU A 791 18.75 20.34 2.22
C LEU A 791 17.31 20.35 1.72
N GLU A 792 16.35 20.78 2.54
CA GLU A 792 14.94 20.94 2.12
C GLU A 792 14.80 21.95 0.97
N GLN A 793 15.63 22.99 0.93
CA GLN A 793 15.70 23.93 -0.20
C GLN A 793 16.35 23.30 -1.44
N GLY A 794 17.36 22.48 -1.23
CA GLY A 794 18.07 21.76 -2.30
C GLY A 794 17.41 20.47 -2.78
N LYS A 795 16.33 19.99 -2.13
CA LYS A 795 15.83 18.60 -2.26
C LYS A 795 15.37 18.19 -3.65
N ALA A 796 15.08 19.15 -4.52
CA ALA A 796 14.83 18.88 -5.93
C ALA A 796 16.06 18.25 -6.63
N HIS A 797 17.26 18.43 -6.08
CA HIS A 797 18.46 17.71 -6.48
C HIS A 797 18.54 16.36 -5.76
N PRO A 798 18.67 15.23 -6.48
CA PRO A 798 18.68 13.89 -5.89
C PRO A 798 19.75 13.68 -4.80
N LEU A 799 20.93 14.31 -4.94
CA LEU A 799 21.99 14.24 -3.92
C LEU A 799 21.57 14.92 -2.60
N ALA A 800 20.91 16.08 -2.65
CA ALA A 800 20.41 16.73 -1.45
C ALA A 800 19.28 15.91 -0.79
N ALA A 801 18.39 15.32 -1.60
CA ALA A 801 17.32 14.46 -1.10
C ALA A 801 17.86 13.22 -0.39
N VAL A 802 18.91 12.57 -0.90
CA VAL A 802 19.49 11.40 -0.22
C VAL A 802 20.26 11.79 1.05
N HIS A 803 20.95 12.94 1.09
CA HIS A 803 21.55 13.44 2.34
C HIS A 803 20.49 13.82 3.39
N LEU A 804 19.34 14.33 2.96
CA LEU A 804 18.21 14.56 3.86
C LEU A 804 17.65 13.25 4.41
N ALA A 805 17.51 12.23 3.56
CA ALA A 805 17.11 10.89 3.97
C ALA A 805 18.11 10.27 4.97
N LEU A 806 19.41 10.48 4.74
CA LEU A 806 20.47 10.06 5.66
C LEU A 806 20.31 10.71 7.03
N ILE A 807 20.04 12.02 7.11
CA ILE A 807 19.79 12.69 8.39
C ILE A 807 18.58 12.07 9.10
N TYR A 808 17.47 11.84 8.39
CA TYR A 808 16.29 11.21 8.98
C TYR A 808 16.63 9.82 9.56
N SER A 809 17.48 9.03 8.89
CA SER A 809 17.94 7.75 9.43
C SER A 809 18.81 7.90 10.68
N LEU A 810 19.67 8.93 10.73
CA LEU A 810 20.55 9.19 11.87
C LEU A 810 19.79 9.63 13.12
N ILE A 811 18.65 10.31 12.97
CA ILE A 811 17.82 10.77 14.10
C ILE A 811 16.68 9.82 14.45
N GLY A 812 16.63 8.64 13.83
CA GLY A 812 15.64 7.59 14.12
C GLY A 812 14.28 7.77 13.44
N ASP A 813 14.15 8.65 12.43
CA ASP A 813 12.94 8.78 11.60
C ASP A 813 13.04 7.86 10.37
N TYR A 814 13.15 6.55 10.63
CA TYR A 814 13.44 5.52 9.63
C TYR A 814 12.39 5.43 8.52
N SER A 815 11.12 5.73 8.84
CA SER A 815 10.04 5.72 7.84
C SER A 815 10.23 6.82 6.79
N LYS A 816 10.48 8.07 7.23
CA LYS A 816 10.76 9.17 6.28
C LYS A 816 12.06 8.95 5.53
N ALA A 817 13.09 8.44 6.20
CA ALA A 817 14.36 8.11 5.58
C ALA A 817 14.17 7.08 4.45
N TYR A 818 13.44 5.99 4.70
CA TYR A 818 13.16 4.96 3.71
C TYR A 818 12.37 5.50 2.51
N VAL A 819 11.25 6.19 2.75
CA VAL A 819 10.39 6.70 1.66
C VAL A 819 11.17 7.64 0.74
N LEU A 820 11.95 8.55 1.33
CA LEU A 820 12.73 9.51 0.57
C LEU A 820 13.88 8.83 -0.19
N ALA A 821 14.66 7.98 0.48
CA ALA A 821 15.79 7.28 -0.15
C ALA A 821 15.34 6.32 -1.25
N TYR A 822 14.22 5.60 -1.05
CA TYR A 822 13.67 4.68 -2.04
C TYR A 822 13.15 5.43 -3.28
N SER A 823 12.45 6.56 -3.08
CA SER A 823 11.99 7.40 -4.18
C SER A 823 13.17 7.94 -5.01
N VAL A 824 14.22 8.43 -4.36
CA VAL A 824 15.45 8.87 -5.04
C VAL A 824 16.11 7.71 -5.76
N PHE A 825 16.25 6.56 -5.09
CA PHE A 825 16.87 5.37 -5.63
C PHE A 825 16.21 4.94 -6.95
N VAL A 826 14.87 4.81 -6.97
CA VAL A 826 14.11 4.45 -8.18
C VAL A 826 14.28 5.50 -9.28
N GLY A 827 14.24 6.79 -8.93
CA GLY A 827 14.37 7.89 -9.89
C GLY A 827 15.74 7.98 -10.56
N ILE A 828 16.81 7.48 -9.91
CA ILE A 828 18.18 7.56 -10.45
C ILE A 828 18.67 6.28 -11.14
N LEU A 829 17.90 5.18 -11.14
CA LEU A 829 18.35 3.91 -11.73
C LEU A 829 18.73 4.05 -13.21
N ASP A 830 17.84 4.58 -14.06
CA ASP A 830 18.12 4.76 -15.50
C ASP A 830 19.36 5.65 -15.77
N PRO A 831 19.49 6.86 -15.20
CA PRO A 831 20.66 7.70 -15.45
C PRO A 831 21.97 7.15 -14.84
N ALA A 832 21.90 6.43 -13.72
CA ALA A 832 23.06 5.74 -13.15
C ALA A 832 23.55 4.60 -14.08
N PHE A 833 22.64 3.78 -14.61
CA PHE A 833 22.98 2.70 -15.54
C PHE A 833 23.50 3.21 -16.88
N ARG A 834 22.96 4.31 -17.40
CA ARG A 834 23.41 4.94 -18.66
C ARG A 834 24.70 5.74 -18.51
N LYS A 835 25.25 5.86 -17.30
CA LYS A 835 26.41 6.71 -16.98
C LYS A 835 26.25 8.13 -17.52
N THR A 836 25.06 8.71 -17.38
CA THR A 836 24.78 10.06 -17.88
C THR A 836 25.72 11.08 -17.23
N ALA A 837 26.33 11.94 -18.04
CA ALA A 837 27.24 12.96 -17.55
C ALA A 837 26.52 13.90 -16.57
N SER A 838 26.98 13.94 -15.33
CA SER A 838 26.49 14.83 -14.28
C SER A 838 27.63 15.16 -13.33
N ASN A 839 27.75 16.43 -12.95
CA ASN A 839 28.83 16.88 -12.08
C ASN A 839 28.61 16.36 -10.66
N LYS A 840 29.66 15.79 -10.06
CA LYS A 840 29.68 15.36 -8.66
C LYS A 840 29.29 16.49 -7.70
N GLY A 841 28.83 16.09 -6.52
CA GLY A 841 28.68 16.95 -5.36
C GLY A 841 29.56 16.48 -4.20
N LEU A 842 29.67 17.31 -3.15
CA LEU A 842 30.25 16.86 -1.90
C LEU A 842 29.36 15.81 -1.24
N VAL A 843 29.98 14.88 -0.52
CA VAL A 843 29.29 13.79 0.15
C VAL A 843 29.72 13.69 1.61
N TYR A 844 28.73 13.59 2.50
CA TYR A 844 28.90 13.19 3.89
C TYR A 844 28.51 11.70 4.05
N LEU A 845 29.30 10.96 4.84
CA LEU A 845 29.02 9.60 5.29
C LEU A 845 29.29 9.52 6.80
N PRO A 846 28.34 9.09 7.63
CA PRO A 846 28.46 9.17 9.07
C PRO A 846 29.43 8.12 9.62
N SER A 847 30.03 8.40 10.77
CA SER A 847 30.98 7.52 11.48
C SER A 847 30.37 6.28 12.15
N THR A 848 29.16 5.88 11.78
CA THR A 848 28.44 4.80 12.47
C THR A 848 29.08 3.43 12.21
N ALA A 849 29.06 2.54 13.21
CA ALA A 849 29.53 1.16 13.07
C ALA A 849 28.71 0.30 12.08
N ARG A 850 27.56 0.81 11.60
CA ARG A 850 26.55 0.07 10.82
C ARG A 850 26.64 0.30 9.31
N THR A 851 27.72 0.92 8.82
CA THR A 851 27.87 1.20 7.39
C THR A 851 27.97 -0.09 6.56
N LEU A 852 27.41 -0.08 5.34
CA LEU A 852 27.37 -1.26 4.44
C LEU A 852 28.75 -1.84 4.10
N LEU A 853 29.76 -0.99 4.17
CA LEU A 853 31.17 -1.29 3.97
C LEU A 853 31.96 -0.59 5.09
N ASN A 854 33.23 -0.95 5.27
CA ASN A 854 34.11 -0.15 6.13
C ASN A 854 34.05 1.32 5.66
N LYS A 855 33.76 2.27 6.58
CA LYS A 855 33.58 3.70 6.28
C LYS A 855 34.63 4.24 5.33
N THR A 856 35.90 3.88 5.54
CA THR A 856 37.02 4.28 4.68
C THR A 856 36.86 3.78 3.25
N GLU A 857 36.74 2.46 3.06
CA GLU A 857 36.61 1.85 1.73
C GLU A 857 35.36 2.34 1.01
N TYR A 858 34.28 2.61 1.76
CA TYR A 858 33.04 3.04 1.17
C TYR A 858 33.07 4.50 0.73
N LEU A 859 33.61 5.39 1.57
CA LEU A 859 33.81 6.78 1.20
C LEU A 859 34.75 6.89 -0.01
N GLU A 860 35.82 6.10 -0.07
CA GLU A 860 36.71 6.02 -1.24
C GLU A 860 35.94 5.64 -2.52
N LYS A 861 35.05 4.64 -2.46
CA LYS A 861 34.20 4.27 -3.61
C LYS A 861 33.26 5.40 -4.03
N ILE A 862 32.64 6.09 -3.06
CA ILE A 862 31.74 7.21 -3.37
C ILE A 862 32.51 8.39 -3.98
N LEU A 863 33.71 8.69 -3.49
CA LEU A 863 34.55 9.76 -4.05
C LEU A 863 35.06 9.40 -5.45
N ALA A 864 35.40 8.13 -5.67
CA ALA A 864 35.88 7.59 -6.94
C ALA A 864 34.79 7.43 -8.02
N ALA A 865 33.50 7.47 -7.64
CA ALA A 865 32.35 7.38 -8.54
C ALA A 865 32.53 8.26 -9.80
N GLU A 866 32.13 7.84 -10.98
CA GLU A 866 32.38 8.59 -12.22
C GLU A 866 31.52 9.87 -12.31
N ASN A 867 30.33 9.86 -11.72
CA ASN A 867 29.36 10.95 -11.79
C ASN A 867 28.47 11.02 -10.52
N CYS A 868 27.64 12.05 -10.43
CA CYS A 868 26.76 12.28 -9.28
C CYS A 868 25.74 11.14 -9.05
N TYR A 869 25.20 10.50 -10.09
CA TYR A 869 24.19 9.45 -9.93
C TYR A 869 24.76 8.20 -9.26
N GLU A 870 26.02 7.88 -9.53
CA GLU A 870 26.72 6.80 -8.84
C GLU A 870 27.01 7.15 -7.36
N GLN A 871 27.34 8.41 -7.05
CA GLN A 871 27.42 8.88 -5.65
C GLN A 871 26.07 8.70 -4.92
N ILE A 872 24.97 9.08 -5.57
CA ILE A 872 23.62 8.96 -5.03
C ILE A 872 23.24 7.48 -4.85
N LEU A 873 23.60 6.60 -5.79
CA LEU A 873 23.30 5.17 -5.71
C LEU A 873 23.93 4.54 -4.44
N PHE A 874 25.19 4.85 -4.18
CA PHE A 874 25.87 4.38 -2.97
C PHE A 874 25.26 4.98 -1.69
N LEU A 875 24.94 6.28 -1.69
CA LEU A 875 24.28 6.89 -0.53
C LEU A 875 22.88 6.32 -0.28
N CYS A 876 22.09 6.07 -1.33
CA CYS A 876 20.78 5.45 -1.21
C CYS A 876 20.90 4.05 -0.60
N ALA A 877 21.87 3.25 -1.05
CA ALA A 877 22.13 1.93 -0.47
C ALA A 877 22.39 2.04 1.04
N GLU A 878 23.24 2.99 1.47
CA GLU A 878 23.52 3.23 2.88
C GLU A 878 22.27 3.60 3.68
N VAL A 879 21.49 4.57 3.20
CA VAL A 879 20.29 5.02 3.91
C VAL A 879 19.26 3.90 4.00
N LEU A 880 19.07 3.14 2.92
CA LEU A 880 18.15 2.01 2.89
C LEU A 880 18.57 0.90 3.86
N ASN A 881 19.87 0.63 3.97
CA ASN A 881 20.43 -0.30 4.96
C ASN A 881 20.20 0.16 6.40
N LEU A 882 20.37 1.46 6.67
CA LEU A 882 20.15 2.04 8.00
C LEU A 882 18.65 2.11 8.38
N SER A 883 17.76 2.19 7.40
CA SER A 883 16.33 2.46 7.62
C SER A 883 15.44 1.21 7.67
N GLN A 884 15.89 0.08 7.11
CA GLN A 884 15.11 -1.17 7.08
C GLN A 884 15.93 -2.33 7.64
N PRO A 885 15.69 -2.76 8.90
CA PRO A 885 16.38 -3.92 9.44
C PRO A 885 16.00 -5.19 8.67
N TYR A 886 16.93 -5.69 7.84
CA TYR A 886 16.72 -6.80 6.91
C TYR A 886 16.63 -8.18 7.58
N PHE A 887 16.81 -8.27 8.90
CA PHE A 887 16.64 -9.51 9.65
C PHE A 887 15.18 -9.82 10.01
N TYR A 888 14.33 -8.79 10.11
CA TYR A 888 12.93 -8.90 10.56
C TYR A 888 11.91 -8.60 9.46
N ASN A 889 12.34 -7.98 8.35
CA ASN A 889 11.45 -7.47 7.32
C ASN A 889 11.80 -8.03 5.92
N ALA A 890 10.82 -8.64 5.25
CA ALA A 890 10.95 -9.10 3.86
C ALA A 890 11.36 -7.96 2.92
N SER A 891 10.79 -6.76 3.08
CA SER A 891 11.16 -5.59 2.29
C SER A 891 12.63 -5.18 2.51
N GLY A 892 13.16 -5.37 3.73
CA GLY A 892 14.57 -5.17 4.03
C GLY A 892 15.46 -6.20 3.33
N GLN A 893 15.04 -7.46 3.28
CA GLN A 893 15.76 -8.51 2.53
C GLN A 893 15.78 -8.24 1.02
N ASP A 894 14.67 -7.79 0.45
CA ASP A 894 14.57 -7.44 -0.97
C ASP A 894 15.45 -6.22 -1.29
N THR A 895 15.46 -5.23 -0.40
CA THR A 895 16.33 -4.06 -0.47
C THR A 895 17.81 -4.47 -0.46
N LEU A 896 18.22 -5.33 0.49
CA LEU A 896 19.60 -5.81 0.57
C LEU A 896 19.98 -6.67 -0.65
N GLN A 897 19.05 -7.48 -1.17
CA GLN A 897 19.26 -8.23 -2.41
C GLN A 897 19.50 -7.29 -3.59
N LEU A 898 18.78 -6.18 -3.66
CA LEU A 898 18.92 -5.19 -4.71
C LEU A 898 20.25 -4.42 -4.59
N ILE A 899 20.61 -3.98 -3.37
CA ILE A 899 21.93 -3.40 -3.07
C ILE A 899 23.05 -4.35 -3.48
N SER A 900 22.88 -5.66 -3.27
CA SER A 900 23.87 -6.67 -3.63
C SER A 900 24.14 -6.78 -5.14
N GLN A 901 23.23 -6.30 -5.99
CA GLN A 901 23.47 -6.26 -7.44
C GLN A 901 24.45 -5.15 -7.80
N SER A 902 24.31 -3.98 -7.19
CA SER A 902 25.21 -2.83 -7.39
C SER A 902 26.55 -3.03 -6.66
N LEU A 903 26.56 -3.75 -5.54
CA LEU A 903 27.73 -4.06 -4.72
C LEU A 903 28.08 -5.56 -4.76
N ALA A 904 28.00 -6.17 -5.95
CA ALA A 904 28.18 -7.61 -6.13
C ALA A 904 29.54 -8.16 -5.67
N THR A 905 30.56 -7.30 -5.61
CA THR A 905 31.92 -7.61 -5.16
C THR A 905 32.17 -7.26 -3.69
N SER A 906 31.16 -6.82 -2.94
CA SER A 906 31.30 -6.53 -1.50
C SER A 906 31.15 -7.82 -0.68
N PRO A 907 32.20 -8.28 0.02
CA PRO A 907 32.08 -9.48 0.86
C PRO A 907 31.12 -9.26 2.04
N ILE A 908 31.00 -8.03 2.54
CA ILE A 908 30.12 -7.68 3.66
C ILE A 908 28.65 -7.76 3.22
N VAL A 909 28.30 -7.20 2.06
CA VAL A 909 26.92 -7.25 1.55
C VAL A 909 26.50 -8.69 1.24
N GLN A 910 27.39 -9.49 0.66
CA GLN A 910 27.12 -10.92 0.40
C GLN A 910 26.97 -11.71 1.71
N LEU A 911 27.78 -11.40 2.74
CA LEU A 911 27.65 -12.01 4.07
C LEU A 911 26.30 -11.65 4.71
N GLN A 912 25.96 -10.36 4.75
CA GLN A 912 24.70 -9.86 5.32
C GLN A 912 23.49 -10.48 4.62
N LEU A 913 23.50 -10.54 3.28
CA LEU A 913 22.42 -11.15 2.50
C LEU A 913 22.30 -12.64 2.78
N GLY A 914 23.44 -13.35 2.83
CA GLY A 914 23.46 -14.78 3.16
C GLY A 914 22.88 -15.08 4.54
N ILE A 915 23.27 -14.31 5.56
CA ILE A 915 22.73 -14.43 6.92
C ILE A 915 21.23 -14.07 6.96
N ALA A 916 20.83 -12.97 6.31
CA ALA A 916 19.43 -12.52 6.28
C ALA A 916 18.50 -13.57 5.65
N ARG A 917 18.95 -14.23 4.57
CA ARG A 917 18.24 -15.35 3.94
C ARG A 917 18.00 -16.50 4.92
N PHE A 918 18.98 -16.83 5.75
CA PHE A 918 18.85 -17.85 6.79
C PHE A 918 17.84 -17.48 7.89
N CYS A 919 17.81 -16.23 8.34
CA CYS A 919 16.77 -15.73 9.25
C CYS A 919 15.37 -15.88 8.63
N GLY A 920 15.25 -15.60 7.32
CA GLY A 920 14.04 -15.84 6.53
C GLY A 920 13.75 -17.31 6.19
N GLN A 921 14.49 -18.26 6.76
CA GLN A 921 14.38 -19.71 6.51
C GLN A 921 14.63 -20.14 5.05
N LYS A 922 15.44 -19.37 4.30
CA LYS A 922 15.81 -19.64 2.91
C LYS A 922 17.23 -20.19 2.82
N TRP A 923 17.36 -21.42 2.34
CA TRP A 923 18.64 -22.16 2.28
C TRP A 923 19.59 -21.66 1.18
N ASP A 924 19.09 -20.90 0.20
CA ASP A 924 19.91 -20.27 -0.85
C ASP A 924 20.91 -19.25 -0.27
N GLY A 925 20.73 -18.84 1.00
CA GLY A 925 21.70 -18.05 1.77
C GLY A 925 23.14 -18.58 1.71
N ILE A 926 23.33 -19.90 1.66
CA ILE A 926 24.66 -20.53 1.56
C ILE A 926 25.45 -20.03 0.36
N PHE A 927 24.79 -19.81 -0.78
CA PHE A 927 25.46 -19.34 -2.00
C PHE A 927 26.11 -17.97 -1.79
N TYR A 928 25.39 -17.07 -1.11
CA TYR A 928 25.89 -15.74 -0.80
C TYR A 928 27.01 -15.78 0.24
N LEU A 929 26.93 -16.66 1.24
CA LEU A 929 28.02 -16.87 2.21
C LEU A 929 29.28 -17.42 1.54
N LEU A 930 29.14 -18.38 0.62
CA LEU A 930 30.27 -18.91 -0.17
C LEU A 930 30.87 -17.81 -1.04
N LYS A 931 30.05 -16.98 -1.67
CA LYS A 931 30.51 -15.84 -2.48
C LYS A 931 31.24 -14.80 -1.62
N ALA A 932 30.74 -14.49 -0.43
CA ALA A 932 31.42 -13.62 0.53
C ALA A 932 32.82 -14.13 0.86
N HIS A 933 32.94 -15.43 1.15
CA HIS A 933 34.22 -16.09 1.41
C HIS A 933 35.14 -16.10 0.17
N GLN A 934 34.61 -16.37 -1.03
CA GLN A 934 35.40 -16.33 -2.26
C GLN A 934 36.00 -14.95 -2.55
N ILE A 935 35.23 -13.89 -2.26
CA ILE A 935 35.68 -12.51 -2.42
C ILE A 935 36.75 -12.15 -1.39
N ASN A 936 36.56 -12.52 -0.12
CA ASN A 936 37.55 -12.30 0.94
C ASN A 936 37.74 -13.55 1.81
N PRO A 937 38.68 -14.45 1.45
CA PRO A 937 38.88 -15.71 2.16
C PRO A 937 39.36 -15.54 3.60
N ASN A 938 39.98 -14.39 3.93
CA ASN A 938 40.56 -14.12 5.24
C ASN A 938 39.57 -13.44 6.20
N TYR A 939 38.29 -13.34 5.86
CA TYR A 939 37.30 -12.69 6.70
C TYR A 939 36.61 -13.69 7.64
N ALA A 940 37.01 -13.72 8.90
CA ALA A 940 36.54 -14.69 9.90
C ALA A 940 35.01 -14.82 10.01
N PRO A 941 34.20 -13.73 10.01
CA PRO A 941 32.74 -13.84 10.07
C PRO A 941 32.12 -14.63 8.92
N SER A 942 32.72 -14.60 7.72
CA SER A 942 32.22 -15.39 6.57
C SER A 942 32.39 -16.89 6.79
N ILE A 943 33.52 -17.30 7.38
CA ILE A 943 33.82 -18.70 7.66
C ILE A 943 32.98 -19.20 8.84
N GLN A 944 32.82 -18.37 9.87
CA GLN A 944 31.93 -18.68 10.99
C GLN A 944 30.47 -18.83 10.52
N ALA A 945 29.98 -17.93 9.67
CA ALA A 945 28.64 -18.03 9.11
C ALA A 945 28.45 -19.31 8.28
N LEU A 946 29.43 -19.70 7.46
CA LEU A 946 29.40 -20.97 6.72
C LEU A 946 29.38 -22.18 7.68
N TYR A 947 30.22 -22.18 8.71
CA TYR A 947 30.19 -23.21 9.76
C TYR A 947 28.79 -23.33 10.38
N LEU A 948 28.19 -22.22 10.82
CA LEU A 948 26.87 -22.21 11.46
C LEU A 948 25.74 -22.61 10.49
N ALA A 949 25.83 -22.21 9.22
CA ALA A 949 24.88 -22.58 8.17
C ALA A 949 24.85 -24.10 7.94
N TYR A 950 26.03 -24.73 7.82
CA TYR A 950 26.13 -26.18 7.62
C TYR A 950 25.90 -27.01 8.89
N ARG A 951 26.17 -26.43 10.06
CA ARG A 951 26.02 -27.12 11.35
C ARG A 951 24.60 -27.64 11.60
N ASN A 952 23.58 -26.90 11.15
CA ASN A 952 22.17 -27.25 11.34
C ASN A 952 21.59 -28.02 10.14
N LEU A 953 22.43 -28.48 9.22
CA LEU A 953 22.07 -29.36 8.11
C LEU A 953 22.46 -30.83 8.42
N PRO A 954 21.85 -31.82 7.75
CA PRO A 954 22.22 -33.23 7.90
C PRO A 954 23.68 -33.57 7.52
N GLU A 955 24.39 -32.63 6.91
CA GLU A 955 25.72 -32.80 6.32
C GLU A 955 26.85 -32.44 7.29
N ALA A 956 26.99 -33.21 8.38
CA ALA A 956 27.97 -32.95 9.45
C ALA A 956 29.42 -32.72 8.95
N LYS A 957 29.83 -33.37 7.86
CA LYS A 957 31.17 -33.23 7.26
C LYS A 957 31.46 -31.83 6.70
N ALA A 958 30.45 -31.13 6.20
CA ALA A 958 30.63 -29.78 5.65
C ALA A 958 30.86 -28.76 6.78
N ALA A 959 30.14 -28.89 7.89
CA ALA A 959 30.36 -28.07 9.09
C ALA A 959 31.77 -28.29 9.67
N GLU A 960 32.21 -29.54 9.80
CA GLU A 960 33.57 -29.87 10.26
C GLU A 960 34.65 -29.25 9.36
N TYR A 961 34.44 -29.26 8.04
CA TYR A 961 35.37 -28.63 7.09
C TYR A 961 35.54 -27.13 7.37
N TRP A 962 34.44 -26.37 7.50
CA TRP A 962 34.52 -24.93 7.74
C TRP A 962 35.10 -24.58 9.11
N LEU A 963 34.82 -25.40 10.13
CA LEU A 963 35.47 -25.26 11.44
C LEU A 963 36.99 -25.48 11.33
N GLN A 964 37.43 -26.51 10.60
CA GLN A 964 38.86 -26.76 10.35
C GLN A 964 39.52 -25.62 9.56
N GLN A 965 38.81 -25.04 8.58
CA GLN A 965 39.30 -23.86 7.86
C GLN A 965 39.55 -22.69 8.82
N GLY A 966 38.62 -22.43 9.74
CA GLY A 966 38.78 -21.41 10.79
C GLY A 966 40.01 -21.67 11.68
N VAL A 967 40.14 -22.90 12.21
CA VAL A 967 41.28 -23.31 13.06
C VAL A 967 42.63 -23.18 12.34
N THR A 968 42.66 -23.46 11.04
CA THR A 968 43.89 -23.43 10.24
C THR A 968 44.29 -22.01 9.86
N HIS A 969 43.32 -21.15 9.52
CA HIS A 969 43.58 -19.79 9.02
C HIS A 969 43.77 -18.76 10.12
N PHE A 970 43.09 -18.87 11.25
CA PHE A 970 43.14 -17.87 12.32
C PHE A 970 43.96 -18.35 13.51
N ASN A 971 44.92 -17.52 13.92
CA ASN A 971 45.86 -17.83 14.97
C ASN A 971 45.28 -17.47 16.35
N PRO A 972 45.22 -18.40 17.32
CA PRO A 972 44.83 -18.10 18.71
C PRO A 972 45.68 -17.03 19.42
N ASN A 973 46.82 -16.66 18.85
CA ASN A 973 47.66 -15.57 19.34
C ASN A 973 47.36 -14.21 18.67
N SER A 974 46.36 -14.13 17.77
CA SER A 974 45.90 -12.86 17.19
C SER A 974 45.33 -11.97 18.30
N PRO A 975 45.67 -10.67 18.35
CA PRO A 975 45.08 -9.73 19.30
C PRO A 975 43.58 -9.52 19.05
N ASP A 976 43.09 -9.79 17.83
CA ASP A 976 41.65 -9.81 17.55
C ASP A 976 41.06 -11.17 17.95
N VAL A 977 40.55 -11.22 19.17
CA VAL A 977 39.96 -12.44 19.76
C VAL A 977 38.75 -12.91 18.94
N GLY A 978 38.06 -12.01 18.25
CA GLY A 978 36.90 -12.32 17.42
C GLY A 978 37.24 -13.18 16.20
N GLU A 979 38.48 -13.16 15.72
CA GLU A 979 38.89 -13.95 14.55
C GLU A 979 38.95 -15.45 14.84
N TRP A 980 39.29 -15.84 16.08
CA TRP A 980 39.63 -17.22 16.41
C TRP A 980 38.81 -17.82 17.56
N ILE A 981 38.24 -17.04 18.47
CA ILE A 981 37.63 -17.59 19.69
C ILE A 981 36.46 -18.54 19.40
N TRP A 982 35.67 -18.26 18.36
CA TRP A 982 34.54 -19.10 17.95
C TRP A 982 34.97 -20.52 17.56
N THR A 983 36.22 -20.71 17.13
CA THR A 983 36.79 -22.02 16.79
C THR A 983 37.06 -22.90 18.02
N GLN A 984 37.07 -22.30 19.22
CA GLN A 984 37.27 -23.00 20.49
C GLN A 984 35.96 -23.60 21.04
N ALA A 985 34.80 -23.19 20.50
CA ALA A 985 33.53 -23.82 20.84
C ALA A 985 33.51 -25.25 20.29
N ARG A 986 33.17 -26.23 21.14
CA ARG A 986 33.06 -27.62 20.70
C ARG A 986 31.85 -27.79 19.77
N PRO A 987 31.93 -28.64 18.72
CA PRO A 987 30.80 -28.86 17.82
C PRO A 987 29.50 -29.27 18.50
N GLU A 988 29.57 -29.91 19.68
CA GLU A 988 28.40 -30.35 20.46
C GLU A 988 27.81 -29.25 21.33
N ASN A 989 28.52 -28.14 21.56
CA ASN A 989 28.04 -27.05 22.41
C ASN A 989 26.89 -26.32 21.71
N PRO A 990 25.71 -26.12 22.31
CA PRO A 990 24.57 -25.45 21.66
C PRO A 990 24.79 -23.96 21.34
N PHE A 991 25.97 -23.42 21.66
CA PHE A 991 26.34 -22.02 21.53
C PHE A 991 27.64 -21.84 20.75
N THR A 992 27.88 -20.61 20.29
CA THR A 992 29.10 -20.12 19.65
C THR A 992 29.49 -18.77 20.27
N TYR A 993 30.66 -18.24 19.89
CA TYR A 993 31.17 -16.97 20.40
C TYR A 993 31.16 -15.92 19.31
N VAL A 994 30.72 -14.71 19.62
CA VAL A 994 30.75 -13.56 18.71
C VAL A 994 31.35 -12.35 19.43
N PRO A 995 32.21 -11.55 18.77
CA PRO A 995 32.69 -10.30 19.34
C PRO A 995 31.54 -9.29 19.46
N TYR A 996 31.52 -8.52 20.54
CA TYR A 996 30.51 -7.48 20.78
C TYR A 996 31.08 -6.41 21.70
N ASP A 997 31.09 -5.14 21.25
CA ASP A 997 31.79 -4.04 21.94
C ASP A 997 33.27 -4.44 22.19
N ASN A 998 33.68 -4.58 23.45
CA ASN A 998 35.00 -5.09 23.84
C ASN A 998 34.92 -6.43 24.59
N LEU A 999 33.82 -7.16 24.40
CA LEU A 999 33.52 -8.43 25.05
C LEU A 999 33.31 -9.54 24.01
N ILE A 1000 33.26 -10.77 24.52
CA ILE A 1000 32.92 -11.97 23.77
C ILE A 1000 31.54 -12.42 24.24
N LEU A 1001 30.50 -12.25 23.43
CA LEU A 1001 29.19 -12.80 23.75
C LEU A 1001 29.13 -14.28 23.35
N THR A 1002 28.53 -15.07 24.22
CA THR A 1002 28.10 -16.43 23.92
C THR A 1002 26.67 -16.35 23.41
N VAL A 1003 26.42 -16.86 22.21
CA VAL A 1003 25.12 -16.81 21.53
C VAL A 1003 24.76 -18.19 21.00
N GLU A 1004 23.51 -18.40 20.63
CA GLU A 1004 23.08 -19.68 20.04
C GLU A 1004 23.86 -19.99 18.76
N ALA A 1005 24.29 -21.25 18.60
CA ALA A 1005 25.02 -21.69 17.41
C ALA A 1005 24.10 -21.93 16.21
N ASN A 1006 23.28 -20.93 15.88
CA ASN A 1006 22.25 -21.02 14.85
C ASN A 1006 22.02 -19.66 14.17
N LEU A 1007 22.10 -19.62 12.84
CA LEU A 1007 21.78 -18.41 12.06
C LEU A 1007 20.28 -18.08 12.02
N LYS A 1008 19.41 -18.96 12.54
CA LYS A 1008 17.99 -18.64 12.78
C LYS A 1008 17.78 -17.78 14.04
N SER A 1009 18.72 -17.78 14.99
CA SER A 1009 18.68 -16.80 16.10
C SER A 1009 18.98 -15.43 15.52
N ILE A 1010 18.09 -14.48 15.80
CA ILE A 1010 18.22 -13.13 15.27
C ILE A 1010 19.40 -12.44 15.96
N THR A 1011 19.61 -12.71 17.23
CA THR A 1011 20.75 -12.18 17.96
C THR A 1011 22.08 -12.65 17.36
N THR A 1012 22.23 -13.94 17.09
CA THR A 1012 23.42 -14.48 16.42
C THR A 1012 23.61 -13.87 15.05
N ALA A 1013 22.54 -13.75 14.26
CA ALA A 1013 22.58 -13.20 12.92
C ALA A 1013 23.01 -11.71 12.91
N VAL A 1014 22.38 -10.88 13.73
CA VAL A 1014 22.66 -9.44 13.85
C VAL A 1014 24.11 -9.22 14.26
N LEU A 1015 24.55 -9.86 15.35
CA LEU A 1015 25.91 -9.66 15.87
C LEU A 1015 26.98 -10.14 14.87
N LEU A 1016 26.72 -11.22 14.14
CA LEU A 1016 27.66 -11.72 13.14
C LEU A 1016 27.71 -10.83 11.88
N ALA A 1017 26.57 -10.26 11.44
CA ALA A 1017 26.52 -9.45 10.21
C ALA A 1017 26.79 -7.95 10.43
N GLN A 1018 26.48 -7.39 11.59
CA GLN A 1018 26.61 -5.97 11.91
C GLN A 1018 27.68 -5.66 12.97
N LYS A 1019 28.17 -6.66 13.71
CA LYS A 1019 29.12 -6.53 14.83
C LYS A 1019 28.63 -5.66 16.00
N ASP A 1020 27.39 -5.19 15.94
CA ASP A 1020 26.76 -4.37 16.96
C ASP A 1020 25.23 -4.58 16.95
N TRP A 1021 24.56 -4.05 17.97
CA TRP A 1021 23.10 -4.06 18.08
C TRP A 1021 22.46 -2.87 17.36
N PHE A 1022 21.33 -3.13 16.70
CA PHE A 1022 20.71 -2.18 15.76
C PHE A 1022 19.77 -1.17 16.42
N GLU A 1023 19.30 -1.41 17.63
CA GLU A 1023 18.36 -0.51 18.30
C GLU A 1023 19.00 0.85 18.62
N ALA A 1024 18.20 1.92 18.53
CA ALA A 1024 18.70 3.30 18.58
C ALA A 1024 19.08 3.71 20.01
N GLU A 1025 18.26 3.34 20.98
CA GLU A 1025 18.41 3.60 22.41
C GLU A 1025 19.62 2.87 23.02
N MET A 1026 20.26 1.94 22.30
CA MET A 1026 21.56 1.41 22.70
C MET A 1026 22.62 2.53 22.82
N GLU A 1027 22.53 3.60 22.03
CA GLU A 1027 23.39 4.80 22.21
C GLU A 1027 23.13 5.46 23.58
N LEU A 1028 21.86 5.64 23.95
CA LEU A 1028 21.47 6.18 25.25
C LEU A 1028 21.93 5.26 26.38
N TRP A 1029 21.69 3.95 26.27
CA TRP A 1029 22.09 2.93 27.24
C TRP A 1029 23.59 3.01 27.53
N ARG A 1030 24.41 3.08 26.47
CA ARG A 1030 25.87 3.11 26.57
C ARG A 1030 26.44 4.44 27.09
N THR A 1031 25.74 5.55 26.90
CA THR A 1031 26.18 6.88 27.32
C THR A 1031 25.71 7.25 28.73
N GLN A 1032 24.60 6.67 29.19
CA GLN A 1032 24.02 6.98 30.50
C GLN A 1032 24.45 6.03 31.61
N ILE A 1033 24.82 4.78 31.29
CA ILE A 1033 25.34 3.84 32.30
C ILE A 1033 26.77 4.22 32.67
N ARG A 1034 27.00 4.38 33.97
CA ARG A 1034 28.27 4.82 34.56
C ARG A 1034 28.78 3.79 35.56
N PRO A 1035 30.06 3.85 35.94
CA PRO A 1035 30.58 3.07 37.07
C PRO A 1035 29.71 3.22 38.33
N ASP A 1036 29.66 2.18 39.16
CA ASP A 1036 28.92 2.10 40.43
C ASP A 1036 27.37 2.03 40.32
N MET A 1037 26.81 2.05 39.10
CA MET A 1037 25.37 1.91 38.90
C MET A 1037 24.88 0.46 39.12
N THR A 1038 23.61 0.33 39.51
CA THR A 1038 22.90 -0.95 39.55
C THR A 1038 21.86 -1.01 38.43
N VAL A 1039 21.95 -2.03 37.57
CA VAL A 1039 21.09 -2.21 36.40
C VAL A 1039 20.34 -3.54 36.49
N ILE A 1040 19.05 -3.54 36.15
CA ILE A 1040 18.23 -4.74 36.02
C ILE A 1040 17.80 -4.89 34.55
N ASP A 1041 18.01 -6.07 33.99
CA ASP A 1041 17.65 -6.46 32.62
C ASP A 1041 16.64 -7.63 32.67
N VAL A 1042 15.38 -7.34 32.36
CA VAL A 1042 14.27 -8.31 32.31
C VAL A 1042 14.06 -8.77 30.87
N GLY A 1043 14.01 -10.09 30.68
CA GLY A 1043 14.08 -10.71 29.36
C GLY A 1043 15.46 -10.49 28.76
N ALA A 1044 16.48 -10.86 29.53
CA ALA A 1044 17.86 -10.60 29.18
C ALA A 1044 18.32 -11.39 27.93
N ASN A 1045 17.59 -12.44 27.53
CA ASN A 1045 17.94 -13.32 26.42
C ASN A 1045 19.41 -13.78 26.55
N VAL A 1046 20.24 -13.64 25.52
CA VAL A 1046 21.68 -13.96 25.54
C VAL A 1046 22.55 -12.79 26.07
N GLY A 1047 21.95 -11.66 26.44
CA GLY A 1047 22.59 -10.63 27.26
C GLY A 1047 23.17 -9.43 26.53
N VAL A 1048 22.64 -9.04 25.37
CA VAL A 1048 23.12 -7.85 24.64
C VAL A 1048 23.12 -6.59 25.54
N TYR A 1049 21.99 -6.29 26.18
CA TYR A 1049 21.86 -5.17 27.12
C TYR A 1049 22.63 -5.42 28.42
N THR A 1050 22.47 -6.61 29.01
CA THR A 1050 23.17 -7.06 30.23
C THR A 1050 24.67 -6.81 30.17
N PHE A 1051 25.36 -7.29 29.12
CA PHE A 1051 26.82 -7.21 29.05
C PHE A 1051 27.31 -5.85 28.56
N SER A 1052 26.52 -5.14 27.75
CA SER A 1052 26.80 -3.73 27.46
C SER A 1052 26.78 -2.87 28.73
N ALA A 1053 25.83 -3.13 29.65
CA ALA A 1053 25.79 -2.51 30.96
C ALA A 1053 26.94 -2.98 31.86
N ALA A 1054 27.23 -4.29 31.89
CA ALA A 1054 28.27 -4.88 32.75
C ALA A 1054 29.65 -4.26 32.50
N GLN A 1055 30.01 -4.03 31.24
CA GLN A 1055 31.26 -3.39 30.86
C GLN A 1055 31.40 -1.96 31.41
N ARG A 1056 30.28 -1.24 31.58
CA ARG A 1056 30.25 0.19 31.94
C ARG A 1056 30.09 0.43 33.44
N VAL A 1057 29.31 -0.40 34.13
CA VAL A 1057 29.16 -0.30 35.59
C VAL A 1057 30.44 -0.72 36.33
N GLY A 1058 31.25 -1.58 35.71
CA GLY A 1058 32.53 -2.05 36.25
C GLY A 1058 32.38 -2.87 37.53
N GLU A 1059 33.53 -3.21 38.15
CA GLU A 1059 33.57 -4.09 39.33
C GLU A 1059 32.88 -3.53 40.57
N THR A 1060 32.65 -2.22 40.58
CA THR A 1060 32.04 -1.48 41.68
C THR A 1060 30.52 -1.31 41.53
N GLY A 1061 29.98 -1.61 40.34
CA GLY A 1061 28.55 -1.64 40.09
C GLY A 1061 27.95 -3.04 40.16
N LYS A 1062 26.71 -3.19 39.69
CA LYS A 1062 26.00 -4.47 39.69
C LYS A 1062 25.04 -4.56 38.50
N VAL A 1063 24.99 -5.69 37.82
CA VAL A 1063 23.97 -5.99 36.80
C VAL A 1063 23.22 -7.25 37.19
N ILE A 1064 21.89 -7.21 37.12
CA ILE A 1064 21.04 -8.37 37.34
C ILE A 1064 20.29 -8.69 36.04
N ALA A 1065 20.55 -9.86 35.48
CA ALA A 1065 19.89 -10.39 34.30
C ALA A 1065 18.83 -11.42 34.71
N ILE A 1066 17.63 -11.30 34.17
CA ILE A 1066 16.48 -12.17 34.45
C ILE A 1066 16.00 -12.77 33.13
N GLU A 1067 16.13 -14.08 32.99
CA GLU A 1067 15.81 -14.80 31.77
C GLU A 1067 15.17 -16.17 32.11
N PRO A 1068 13.95 -16.46 31.64
CA PRO A 1068 13.29 -17.74 31.93
C PRO A 1068 13.77 -18.92 31.08
N PHE A 1069 14.31 -18.69 29.88
CA PHE A 1069 14.67 -19.77 28.96
C PHE A 1069 16.09 -20.31 29.22
N LYS A 1070 16.16 -21.60 29.58
CA LYS A 1070 17.40 -22.25 30.02
C LYS A 1070 18.56 -22.11 29.03
N ALA A 1071 18.30 -22.19 27.72
CA ALA A 1071 19.38 -22.09 26.73
C ALA A 1071 20.03 -20.70 26.72
N CYS A 1072 19.22 -19.65 26.83
CA CYS A 1072 19.69 -18.26 26.97
C CYS A 1072 20.43 -18.05 28.30
N VAL A 1073 19.91 -18.59 29.42
CA VAL A 1073 20.60 -18.57 30.72
C VAL A 1073 22.01 -19.20 30.63
N ASN A 1074 22.15 -20.33 29.95
CA ASN A 1074 23.45 -20.96 29.76
C ASN A 1074 24.42 -20.05 28.96
N CYS A 1075 23.90 -19.33 27.96
CA CYS A 1075 24.68 -18.35 27.19
C CYS A 1075 25.09 -17.15 28.05
N LEU A 1076 24.20 -16.61 28.89
CA LEU A 1076 24.52 -15.56 29.86
C LEU A 1076 25.63 -16.01 30.81
N GLN A 1077 25.50 -17.20 31.38
CA GLN A 1077 26.48 -17.73 32.34
C GLN A 1077 27.86 -17.91 31.70
N GLU A 1078 27.91 -18.46 30.49
CA GLU A 1078 29.16 -18.65 29.77
C GLU A 1078 29.80 -17.31 29.37
N THR A 1079 28.99 -16.34 28.95
CA THR A 1079 29.46 -14.98 28.66
C THR A 1079 30.04 -14.29 29.89
N SER A 1080 29.38 -14.37 31.04
CA SER A 1080 29.91 -13.84 32.30
C SER A 1080 31.22 -14.53 32.68
N ARG A 1081 31.31 -15.86 32.50
CA ARG A 1081 32.49 -16.66 32.80
C ARG A 1081 33.69 -16.32 31.91
N ILE A 1082 33.51 -16.25 30.60
CA ILE A 1082 34.61 -16.02 29.64
C ILE A 1082 35.17 -14.60 29.74
N ASN A 1083 34.31 -13.62 30.02
CA ASN A 1083 34.72 -12.22 30.20
C ASN A 1083 35.09 -11.88 31.65
N GLN A 1084 34.98 -12.82 32.59
CA GLN A 1084 35.28 -12.65 34.02
C GLN A 1084 34.50 -11.48 34.66
N LEU A 1085 33.17 -11.51 34.56
CA LEU A 1085 32.28 -10.45 35.03
C LEU A 1085 31.48 -10.89 36.28
N PRO A 1086 32.11 -10.99 37.47
CA PRO A 1086 31.45 -11.48 38.68
C PRO A 1086 30.37 -10.54 39.25
N TRP A 1087 30.33 -9.29 38.80
CA TRP A 1087 29.28 -8.32 39.17
C TRP A 1087 27.99 -8.47 38.36
N VAL A 1088 27.94 -9.44 37.43
CA VAL A 1088 26.71 -9.84 36.73
C VAL A 1088 26.08 -11.02 37.47
N LYS A 1089 24.83 -10.86 37.91
CA LYS A 1089 24.05 -11.92 38.53
C LYS A 1089 22.90 -12.35 37.62
N ILE A 1090 22.76 -13.65 37.40
CA ILE A 1090 21.81 -14.22 36.45
C ILE A 1090 20.75 -15.02 37.20
N TYR A 1091 19.47 -14.76 36.91
CA TYR A 1091 18.32 -15.46 37.44
C TYR A 1091 17.60 -16.22 36.34
N GLU A 1092 17.49 -17.54 36.52
CA GLU A 1092 16.66 -18.43 35.70
C GLU A 1092 15.20 -18.34 36.18
N ALA A 1093 14.54 -17.25 35.82
CA ALA A 1093 13.16 -16.97 36.18
C ALA A 1093 12.58 -15.92 35.22
N ALA A 1094 11.25 -15.84 35.12
CA ALA A 1094 10.55 -14.68 34.56
C ALA A 1094 10.23 -13.67 35.67
N ALA A 1095 10.36 -12.38 35.37
CA ALA A 1095 9.76 -11.34 36.22
C ALA A 1095 8.25 -11.27 35.94
N SER A 1096 7.43 -11.16 36.98
CA SER A 1096 5.97 -11.07 36.88
C SER A 1096 5.39 -10.31 38.09
N ASP A 1097 4.07 -10.18 38.10
CA ASP A 1097 3.23 -9.69 39.20
C ASP A 1097 3.17 -10.61 40.44
N HIS A 1098 3.77 -11.81 40.38
CA HIS A 1098 3.78 -12.77 41.49
C HIS A 1098 5.03 -13.67 41.49
N CYS A 1099 5.33 -14.26 42.64
CA CYS A 1099 6.31 -15.34 42.76
C CYS A 1099 5.62 -16.70 42.63
N GLY A 1100 6.21 -17.66 41.90
CA GLY A 1100 5.60 -18.97 41.69
C GLY A 1100 6.08 -19.64 40.41
N SER A 1101 5.16 -20.32 39.71
CA SER A 1101 5.44 -20.95 38.42
C SER A 1101 4.48 -20.44 37.35
N ALA A 1102 4.98 -20.27 36.13
CA ALA A 1102 4.18 -19.97 34.94
C ALA A 1102 4.58 -20.89 33.77
N LYS A 1103 3.86 -20.79 32.65
CA LYS A 1103 4.21 -21.48 31.41
C LYS A 1103 4.84 -20.50 30.43
N LEU A 1104 5.92 -20.94 29.77
CA LEU A 1104 6.58 -20.25 28.67
C LEU A 1104 6.23 -20.97 27.37
N SER A 1105 5.70 -20.23 26.39
CA SER A 1105 5.50 -20.70 25.02
C SER A 1105 6.83 -20.62 24.26
N LEU A 1106 7.24 -21.72 23.61
CA LEU A 1106 8.48 -21.78 22.87
C LEU A 1106 8.27 -21.60 21.36
N HIS A 1107 8.96 -20.64 20.78
CA HIS A 1107 8.98 -20.35 19.36
C HIS A 1107 10.31 -20.81 18.72
N ASN A 1108 10.37 -20.77 17.39
CA ASN A 1108 11.58 -21.18 16.65
C ASN A 1108 12.79 -20.25 16.90
N ALA A 1109 12.53 -19.01 17.31
CA ALA A 1109 13.52 -18.02 17.70
C ALA A 1109 13.29 -17.73 19.19
N SER A 1110 14.34 -17.78 20.01
CA SER A 1110 14.22 -17.64 21.47
C SER A 1110 13.83 -16.23 21.89
N GLU A 1111 14.12 -15.27 21.02
CA GLU A 1111 13.69 -13.88 21.14
C GLU A 1111 12.16 -13.80 21.26
N LEU A 1112 11.39 -14.63 20.54
CA LEU A 1112 9.92 -14.57 20.50
C LEU A 1112 9.20 -15.41 21.58
N ASN A 1113 9.91 -15.86 22.62
CA ASN A 1113 9.32 -16.72 23.65
C ASN A 1113 8.48 -15.91 24.65
N GLU A 1114 7.19 -16.24 24.80
CA GLU A 1114 6.25 -15.47 25.63
C GLU A 1114 5.73 -16.23 26.86
N VAL A 1115 5.42 -15.50 27.94
CA VAL A 1115 4.81 -16.07 29.16
C VAL A 1115 3.29 -16.11 29.02
N ILE A 1116 2.69 -17.31 29.10
CA ILE A 1116 1.25 -17.51 28.93
C ILE A 1116 0.53 -17.79 30.26
N SER A 1117 -0.70 -17.28 30.40
CA SER A 1117 -1.55 -17.51 31.57
C SER A 1117 -2.29 -18.85 31.52
N ASP A 1118 -2.56 -19.47 32.67
CA ASP A 1118 -3.20 -20.79 32.77
C ASP A 1118 -4.64 -20.88 32.19
N ASN A 1119 -5.27 -19.75 31.85
CA ASN A 1119 -6.66 -19.68 31.36
C ASN A 1119 -6.79 -19.40 29.85
N SER A 1120 -5.72 -19.44 29.05
CA SER A 1120 -5.83 -19.23 27.60
C SER A 1120 -6.48 -20.45 26.89
N PRO A 1121 -7.39 -20.24 25.92
CA PRO A 1121 -7.97 -21.34 25.16
C PRO A 1121 -6.88 -22.03 24.34
N SER A 1122 -6.70 -23.33 24.60
CA SER A 1122 -5.68 -24.21 24.02
C SER A 1122 -5.46 -24.06 22.52
N SER A 1123 -4.24 -23.65 22.13
CA SER A 1123 -3.61 -23.96 20.85
C SER A 1123 -2.29 -24.70 21.11
N ASP A 1124 -2.19 -25.94 20.63
CA ASP A 1124 -1.04 -26.85 20.67
C ASP A 1124 -0.28 -27.02 22.00
N SER A 1125 -0.67 -28.04 22.77
CA SER A 1125 -0.01 -28.48 24.01
C SER A 1125 1.41 -29.06 23.84
N ALA A 1126 2.08 -28.87 22.69
CA ALA A 1126 3.33 -29.56 22.37
C ALA A 1126 4.62 -28.79 22.71
N ASN A 1127 4.61 -27.45 22.81
CA ASN A 1127 5.82 -26.62 22.96
C ASN A 1127 5.76 -25.62 24.14
N THR A 1128 5.33 -26.05 25.32
CA THR A 1128 5.36 -25.20 26.52
C THR A 1128 6.27 -25.79 27.60
N VAL A 1129 6.97 -24.93 28.35
CA VAL A 1129 7.80 -25.33 29.49
C VAL A 1129 7.38 -24.58 30.75
N THR A 1130 7.45 -25.26 31.90
CA THR A 1130 7.18 -24.62 33.19
C THR A 1130 8.43 -23.89 33.68
N ILE A 1131 8.25 -22.62 34.02
CA ILE A 1131 9.32 -21.72 34.48
C ILE A 1131 8.99 -21.18 35.86
N GLN A 1132 10.00 -20.68 36.57
CA GLN A 1132 9.81 -19.97 37.83
C GLN A 1132 9.53 -18.50 37.57
N CYS A 1133 8.68 -17.90 38.40
CA CYS A 1133 8.39 -16.47 38.40
C CYS A 1133 8.84 -15.83 39.72
N LEU A 1134 9.29 -14.59 39.62
CA LEU A 1134 9.60 -13.72 40.75
C LEU A 1134 9.05 -12.31 40.51
N THR A 1135 8.85 -11.55 41.59
CA THR A 1135 8.57 -10.11 41.50
C THR A 1135 9.87 -9.33 41.61
N LEU A 1136 9.97 -8.17 40.96
CA LEU A 1136 11.18 -7.32 41.08
C LEU A 1136 11.37 -6.82 42.52
N ASP A 1137 10.28 -6.64 43.27
CA ASP A 1137 10.35 -6.27 44.69
C ASP A 1137 10.94 -7.40 45.56
N SER A 1138 10.58 -8.67 45.31
CA SER A 1138 11.20 -9.81 46.00
C SER A 1138 12.69 -9.95 45.69
N LEU A 1139 13.10 -9.56 44.49
CA LEU A 1139 14.49 -9.56 44.06
C LEU A 1139 15.30 -8.49 44.78
N ILE A 1140 14.75 -7.27 44.93
CA ILE A 1140 15.37 -6.20 45.72
C ILE A 1140 15.70 -6.68 47.14
N GLU A 1141 14.76 -7.37 47.79
CA GLU A 1141 14.93 -7.91 49.14
C GLU A 1141 15.99 -9.02 49.17
N THR A 1142 15.90 -9.98 48.26
CA THR A 1142 16.82 -11.12 48.18
C THR A 1142 18.26 -10.66 47.96
N GLU A 1143 18.45 -9.63 47.13
CA GLU A 1143 19.76 -9.08 46.78
C GLU A 1143 20.24 -7.96 47.71
N ASN A 1144 19.43 -7.57 48.70
CA ASN A 1144 19.66 -6.42 49.56
C ASN A 1144 20.06 -5.15 48.76
N LEU A 1145 19.34 -4.86 47.68
CA LEU A 1145 19.64 -3.71 46.84
C LEU A 1145 19.29 -2.42 47.57
N THR A 1146 20.23 -1.46 47.54
CA THR A 1146 20.04 -0.11 48.10
C THR A 1146 19.84 0.95 47.02
N ARG A 1147 20.03 0.60 45.75
CA ARG A 1147 19.81 1.45 44.57
C ARG A 1147 19.51 0.58 43.34
N VAL A 1148 18.76 1.14 42.40
CA VAL A 1148 18.59 0.64 41.03
C VAL A 1148 18.50 1.88 40.16
N ASP A 1149 19.41 2.01 39.20
CA ASP A 1149 19.54 3.20 38.36
C ASP A 1149 18.83 3.03 37.02
N TRP A 1150 18.87 1.81 36.46
CA TRP A 1150 18.23 1.46 35.19
C TRP A 1150 17.49 0.13 35.28
N LEU A 1151 16.33 0.08 34.62
CA LEU A 1151 15.51 -1.12 34.41
C LEU A 1151 15.20 -1.25 32.92
N LYS A 1152 15.62 -2.35 32.28
CA LYS A 1152 15.18 -2.71 30.93
C LYS A 1152 14.12 -3.80 31.02
N ILE A 1153 13.02 -3.65 30.27
CA ILE A 1153 11.91 -4.61 30.22
C ILE A 1153 11.56 -4.93 28.77
N ASP A 1154 11.73 -6.18 28.42
CA ASP A 1154 11.43 -6.72 27.10
C ASP A 1154 10.99 -8.15 27.37
N ALA A 1155 9.68 -8.33 27.51
CA ALA A 1155 9.10 -9.56 28.05
C ALA A 1155 8.05 -10.11 27.10
N GLU A 1156 8.19 -9.79 25.80
CA GLU A 1156 7.36 -10.27 24.69
C GLU A 1156 5.85 -10.17 25.01
N GLY A 1157 5.40 -9.02 25.51
CA GLY A 1157 4.00 -8.73 25.82
C GLY A 1157 3.63 -8.89 27.31
N HIS A 1158 4.57 -9.29 28.16
CA HIS A 1158 4.36 -9.46 29.61
C HIS A 1158 4.82 -8.24 30.44
N GLU A 1159 5.17 -7.12 29.80
CA GLU A 1159 5.78 -5.93 30.42
C GLU A 1159 4.90 -5.34 31.54
N ILE A 1160 3.58 -5.28 31.31
CA ILE A 1160 2.66 -4.71 32.31
C ILE A 1160 2.67 -5.51 33.62
N LYS A 1161 2.80 -6.83 33.56
CA LYS A 1161 2.86 -7.69 34.75
C LYS A 1161 4.19 -7.57 35.47
N VAL A 1162 5.30 -7.41 34.73
CA VAL A 1162 6.60 -7.08 35.32
C VAL A 1162 6.49 -5.78 36.14
N LEU A 1163 5.87 -4.74 35.59
CA LEU A 1163 5.66 -3.45 36.25
C LEU A 1163 4.72 -3.54 37.46
N GLN A 1164 3.70 -4.40 37.41
CA GLN A 1164 2.81 -4.67 38.55
C GLN A 1164 3.52 -5.37 39.70
N GLY A 1165 4.54 -6.20 39.41
CA GLY A 1165 5.41 -6.83 40.42
C GLY A 1165 6.59 -5.97 40.89
N ALA A 1166 6.60 -4.68 40.57
CA ALA A 1166 7.72 -3.76 40.81
C ALA A 1166 7.30 -2.49 41.57
N GLU A 1167 6.24 -2.57 42.40
CA GLU A 1167 5.65 -1.40 43.07
C GLU A 1167 6.68 -0.62 43.89
N ARG A 1168 7.45 -1.32 44.73
CA ARG A 1168 8.48 -0.72 45.58
C ARG A 1168 9.65 -0.20 44.74
N LEU A 1169 10.07 -0.94 43.72
CA LEU A 1169 11.09 -0.49 42.77
C LEU A 1169 10.70 0.85 42.11
N LEU A 1170 9.48 0.96 41.58
CA LEU A 1170 9.00 2.14 40.87
C LEU A 1170 8.77 3.35 41.79
N THR A 1171 8.35 3.11 43.04
CA THR A 1171 7.98 4.20 43.97
C THR A 1171 9.10 4.65 44.91
N GLU A 1172 9.99 3.74 45.34
CA GLU A 1172 11.09 4.06 46.26
C GLU A 1172 12.43 4.27 45.53
N PHE A 1173 12.78 3.38 44.59
CA PHE A 1173 14.08 3.40 43.90
C PHE A 1173 14.06 4.29 42.66
N LYS A 1174 12.92 4.35 41.97
CA LYS A 1174 12.66 5.25 40.85
C LYS A 1174 13.70 5.16 39.71
N PRO A 1175 14.03 3.96 39.22
CA PRO A 1175 15.03 3.80 38.14
C PRO A 1175 14.55 4.45 36.85
N ASN A 1176 15.46 4.81 35.94
CA ASN A 1176 15.09 5.06 34.55
C ASN A 1176 14.71 3.73 33.88
N ILE A 1177 13.68 3.74 33.03
CA ILE A 1177 13.14 2.52 32.44
C ILE A 1177 13.27 2.58 30.93
N ILE A 1178 13.77 1.52 30.31
CA ILE A 1178 13.59 1.24 28.88
C ILE A 1178 12.62 0.07 28.78
N TYR A 1179 11.57 0.20 28.00
CA TYR A 1179 10.64 -0.90 27.79
C TYR A 1179 10.20 -1.04 26.33
N GLU A 1180 9.97 -2.29 25.93
CA GLU A 1180 9.51 -2.62 24.59
C GLU A 1180 8.03 -2.24 24.38
N ASN A 1181 7.73 -1.78 23.17
CA ASN A 1181 6.43 -1.32 22.72
C ASN A 1181 5.94 -2.19 21.55
N ILE A 1182 5.34 -3.33 21.90
CA ILE A 1182 4.77 -4.27 20.91
C ILE A 1182 3.37 -3.79 20.52
N ALA A 1183 3.24 -3.06 19.41
CA ALA A 1183 1.95 -2.67 18.88
C ALA A 1183 1.32 -3.83 18.07
N GLY A 1184 0.20 -4.38 18.55
CA GLY A 1184 -0.77 -5.07 17.67
C GLY A 1184 -1.15 -6.52 17.97
N ALA A 1185 -0.52 -7.21 18.92
CA ALA A 1185 -0.89 -8.61 19.23
C ALA A 1185 -1.74 -8.76 20.49
N HIS A 1186 -1.39 -8.16 21.64
CA HIS A 1186 -1.93 -8.61 22.96
C HIS A 1186 -2.48 -7.51 23.90
N GLY A 1187 -2.56 -6.23 23.48
CA GLY A 1187 -3.17 -5.17 24.29
C GLY A 1187 -2.75 -3.76 23.85
N SER A 1188 -3.44 -2.72 24.33
CA SER A 1188 -3.09 -1.32 23.99
C SER A 1188 -1.90 -0.82 24.82
N ASN A 1189 -0.78 -0.45 24.18
CA ASN A 1189 0.41 0.12 24.84
C ASN A 1189 0.14 1.43 25.61
N GLY A 1190 -1.01 2.07 25.37
CA GLY A 1190 -1.53 3.14 26.21
C GLY A 1190 -1.67 2.73 27.69
N ALA A 1191 -1.96 1.46 27.99
CA ALA A 1191 -2.11 0.98 29.36
C ALA A 1191 -0.78 0.95 30.14
N ILE A 1192 0.33 0.55 29.49
CA ILE A 1192 1.68 0.58 30.09
C ILE A 1192 2.10 2.03 30.34
N MET A 1193 1.94 2.90 29.34
CA MET A 1193 2.24 4.32 29.46
C MET A 1193 1.44 4.97 30.60
N GLN A 1194 0.13 4.72 30.68
CA GLN A 1194 -0.74 5.22 31.76
C GLN A 1194 -0.31 4.68 33.13
N TYR A 1195 0.03 3.39 33.23
CA TYR A 1195 0.48 2.77 34.48
C TYR A 1195 1.77 3.42 34.99
N ILE A 1196 2.78 3.54 34.12
CA ILE A 1196 4.07 4.15 34.48
C ILE A 1196 3.89 5.65 34.82
N GLN A 1197 3.09 6.39 34.04
CA GLN A 1197 2.78 7.79 34.32
C GLN A 1197 2.08 7.99 35.67
N ALA A 1198 1.18 7.07 36.05
CA ALA A 1198 0.54 7.10 37.36
C ALA A 1198 1.53 6.91 38.53
N LYS A 1199 2.73 6.38 38.27
CA LYS A 1199 3.84 6.26 39.24
C LYS A 1199 4.79 7.47 39.24
N GLY A 1200 4.45 8.54 38.53
CA GLY A 1200 5.24 9.79 38.50
C GLY A 1200 6.30 9.86 37.41
N TYR A 1201 6.25 8.96 36.43
CA TYR A 1201 7.17 8.95 35.31
C TYR A 1201 6.67 9.75 34.11
N GLN A 1202 7.60 10.25 33.29
CA GLN A 1202 7.33 10.80 31.97
C GLN A 1202 7.95 9.90 30.91
N VAL A 1203 7.19 9.60 29.86
CA VAL A 1203 7.60 8.72 28.76
C VAL A 1203 8.14 9.55 27.59
N TYR A 1204 9.20 9.06 26.96
CA TYR A 1204 9.95 9.70 25.90
C TYR A 1204 10.28 8.70 24.79
N SER A 1205 10.34 9.19 23.55
CA SER A 1205 11.06 8.53 22.45
C SER A 1205 12.48 9.10 22.37
N TYR A 1206 13.43 8.31 21.86
CA TYR A 1206 14.82 8.72 21.74
C TYR A 1206 15.17 9.05 20.29
N ARG A 1207 15.78 10.22 20.08
CA ARG A 1207 16.38 10.61 18.81
C ARG A 1207 17.89 10.39 18.88
N PRO A 1208 18.43 9.32 18.25
CA PRO A 1208 19.86 9.07 18.19
C PRO A 1208 20.60 10.21 17.49
N TYR A 1209 21.94 10.22 17.60
CA TYR A 1209 22.87 11.21 17.00
C TYR A 1209 22.82 12.61 17.64
N ILE A 1210 21.63 13.14 17.91
CA ILE A 1210 21.40 14.38 18.69
C ILE A 1210 21.15 14.12 20.18
N GLN A 1211 21.06 12.84 20.59
CA GLN A 1211 20.92 12.38 21.97
C GLN A 1211 19.75 13.04 22.71
N GLU A 1212 18.60 13.16 22.04
CA GLU A 1212 17.44 13.89 22.55
C GLU A 1212 16.32 12.95 22.98
N LEU A 1213 15.78 13.16 24.18
CA LEU A 1213 14.54 12.56 24.64
C LEU A 1213 13.37 13.46 24.29
N VAL A 1214 12.48 12.97 23.42
CA VAL A 1214 11.29 13.70 22.98
C VAL A 1214 10.07 13.18 23.75
N PRO A 1215 9.38 14.04 24.53
CA PRO A 1215 8.20 13.62 25.28
C PRO A 1215 7.14 12.97 24.40
N VAL A 1216 6.63 11.81 24.83
CA VAL A 1216 5.46 11.16 24.24
C VAL A 1216 4.23 11.64 24.99
N THR A 1217 3.37 12.41 24.31
CA THR A 1217 2.22 13.08 24.93
C THR A 1217 0.88 12.40 24.62
N ASP A 1218 0.85 11.51 23.64
CA ASP A 1218 -0.35 10.81 23.19
C ASP A 1218 -0.01 9.36 22.81
N ALA A 1219 -0.94 8.44 23.04
CA ALA A 1219 -0.83 7.02 22.67
C ALA A 1219 -0.64 6.83 21.16
N ASN A 1220 -1.10 7.76 20.33
CA ASN A 1220 -0.91 7.70 18.87
C ASN A 1220 0.56 7.86 18.43
N GLN A 1221 1.41 8.50 19.27
CA GLN A 1221 2.84 8.65 19.01
C GLN A 1221 3.64 7.37 19.31
N LEU A 1222 3.00 6.33 19.88
CA LEU A 1222 3.63 5.05 20.21
C LEU A 1222 3.86 4.17 18.96
N ASN A 1223 3.16 4.39 17.85
CA ASN A 1223 3.11 3.41 16.75
C ASN A 1223 4.39 3.28 15.90
N SER A 1224 5.42 4.11 16.12
CA SER A 1224 6.63 4.15 15.28
C SER A 1224 7.95 3.84 16.00
N GLN A 1225 7.91 3.52 17.30
CA GLN A 1225 9.11 3.29 18.12
C GLN A 1225 9.02 1.93 18.79
N LEU A 1226 10.02 1.07 18.58
CA LEU A 1226 10.07 -0.26 19.19
C LEU A 1226 10.30 -0.19 20.70
N ASN A 1227 11.16 0.72 21.17
CA ASN A 1227 11.48 0.89 22.59
C ASN A 1227 11.21 2.33 23.05
N LEU A 1228 10.73 2.48 24.28
CA LEU A 1228 10.42 3.76 24.91
C LEU A 1228 11.19 3.93 26.21
N ILE A 1229 11.46 5.18 26.57
CA ILE A 1229 12.20 5.53 27.79
C ILE A 1229 11.27 6.25 28.76
N ALA A 1230 11.17 5.76 29.99
CA ALA A 1230 10.48 6.44 31.07
C ALA A 1230 11.48 6.97 32.11
N VAL A 1231 11.39 8.26 32.41
CA VAL A 1231 12.23 8.94 33.40
C VAL A 1231 11.34 9.48 34.51
N TYR A 1232 11.73 9.27 35.76
CA TYR A 1232 10.98 9.75 36.90
C TYR A 1232 10.98 11.29 36.95
N ASN A 1233 9.81 11.91 37.04
CA ASN A 1233 9.66 13.36 37.11
C ASN A 1233 9.33 13.80 38.56
N PRO A 1234 10.28 14.40 39.29
CA PRO A 1234 10.07 14.78 40.69
C PRO A 1234 9.10 15.97 40.89
N ASN A 1235 8.68 16.63 39.81
CA ASN A 1235 7.77 17.77 39.84
C ASN A 1235 6.28 17.39 39.62
N LYS A 1236 5.96 16.10 39.48
CA LYS A 1236 4.59 15.59 39.34
C LYS A 1236 4.15 14.77 40.54
#